data_AF-A0A1Y3R0S2-F1
#
_entry.id   AF-A0A1Y3R0S2-F1
#
_cell.length_a   1.000
_cell.length_b   1.000
_cell.length_c   1.000
_cell.angle_alpha   90.00
_cell.angle_beta   90.00
_cell.angle_gamma   90.00
#
_symmetry.space_group_name_H-M   'P 1'
#
loop_
_entity.id
_entity.type
_entity.pdbx_description
1 polymer ?
#
loop_
_entity_poly.entity_id
_entity_poly.type
_entity_poly.pdbx_seq_one_letter_code
_entity_poly.pdbx_strand_id
1 'polypeptide(L)'
;MKNNLIRPFRLLATAAAILAAWACQDDVDLPMPTLRMSTPTLVAPSFATTLSFSVDSNCDWEITVEGAETSWVELSETSAVGNATIEAALTKNDTQTSRSVTITARSLSHPDVKDVLTVTQGAAAAEGYITIPDLKALAAEGDYTVPDEVKMRGTVVSSVEDNNYFEHCIALQGSPEPGTGITLRLDDIHYYNIGEELEVDLKGAVVSRSAQNGVMELKPVSDDRARRTETSQVILDATTITYEQLMSGVYESMYVGVYSQVYVEEGHSLDGMKVMDGLTMQTPDNDRFALIADQTASFGINAAPTGSGTLKGIAVPHDRTVGIRPCTENDLRLTGIRFGASIGIKLPYVFSFYASSQANKDCKYITIKDGTFDKQGTDFKAEDKDNNICAVLTARAIGRTSSDFRMTHWADEGAHDNIPAKSMVAGQNCYFLLTLPLAQDMPAKFRVSFGLSGTGGAPRDWVLAYSNDNETFITPDDNSTAISVTQPISSSGFFFYYTVPLTPTINLTKGQTLYLKLYPTGKTSVNGGTAGYNSDSRLHSCFAIEAIPSFHTAKPAGALYFEPFDNLTEGLDYLLGDKLAAMANYCGSDITSWAPSVKNGISGENVRQRPGYAQIGYVETQAVARNAYKNSPGYLLTPALGTAGDLNLSFKAMAYKTFSDRPKGKAGEPADKKGDLTTIVVEVTGGGTIGGATRTTVENLSTTAFNNYTLKIEGATASTRIKFTSDAASGEFSRWFIDDICVTK
;
A
#
# COMPACT_ATOMS: atom_id res chain seq x y z
N MET A 1 -52.21 -43.12 35.49
CA MET A 1 -52.19 -43.15 36.97
C MET A 1 -51.45 -44.40 37.39
N LYS A 2 -50.12 -44.29 37.37
CA LYS A 2 -49.15 -45.39 37.36
C LYS A 2 -47.75 -44.76 37.44
N ASN A 3 -46.83 -45.45 38.10
CA ASN A 3 -45.37 -45.44 37.87
C ASN A 3 -44.59 -44.23 38.42
N ASN A 4 -43.37 -44.33 38.95
CA ASN A 4 -42.48 -45.47 39.22
C ASN A 4 -41.20 -44.96 39.91
N LEU A 5 -40.54 -45.88 40.62
CA LEU A 5 -39.08 -46.08 40.67
C LEU A 5 -38.18 -45.23 41.58
N ILE A 6 -37.85 -45.89 42.69
CA ILE A 6 -36.57 -45.98 43.40
C ILE A 6 -35.37 -46.26 42.45
N ARG A 7 -34.22 -45.58 42.70
CA ARG A 7 -32.79 -45.86 42.28
C ARG A 7 -32.42 -45.66 40.78
N PRO A 8 -31.18 -45.26 40.40
CA PRO A 8 -29.90 -45.33 41.15
C PRO A 8 -28.96 -44.09 41.02
N PHE A 9 -28.52 -43.48 42.13
CA PHE A 9 -27.34 -42.56 42.11
C PHE A 9 -26.24 -42.95 43.11
N ARG A 10 -26.32 -44.17 43.67
CA ARG A 10 -25.30 -44.76 44.56
C ARG A 10 -24.47 -45.87 43.89
N LEU A 11 -24.32 -45.82 42.57
CA LEU A 11 -23.57 -46.82 41.80
C LEU A 11 -22.65 -46.26 40.70
N LEU A 12 -22.39 -44.94 40.67
CA LEU A 12 -21.32 -44.35 39.84
C LEU A 12 -20.12 -43.82 40.63
N ALA A 13 -20.23 -43.63 41.95
CA ALA A 13 -19.09 -43.22 42.77
C ALA A 13 -18.09 -44.36 43.05
N THR A 14 -18.47 -45.61 42.80
CA THR A 14 -17.66 -46.82 43.04
C THR A 14 -17.11 -47.48 41.77
N ALA A 15 -17.50 -46.99 40.58
CA ALA A 15 -16.91 -47.41 39.30
C ALA A 15 -15.80 -46.46 38.81
N ALA A 16 -15.76 -45.21 39.29
CA ALA A 16 -14.66 -44.27 39.02
C ALA A 16 -13.44 -44.51 39.92
N ALA A 17 -13.61 -45.16 41.08
CA ALA A 17 -12.51 -45.44 42.02
C ALA A 17 -11.74 -46.75 41.72
N ILE A 18 -12.24 -47.61 40.83
CA ILE A 18 -11.58 -48.88 40.44
C ILE A 18 -10.97 -48.80 39.02
N LEU A 19 -11.29 -47.75 38.24
CA LEU A 19 -10.55 -47.38 37.03
C LEU A 19 -9.36 -46.42 37.29
N ALA A 20 -9.18 -45.96 38.53
CA ALA A 20 -8.01 -45.19 38.96
C ALA A 20 -6.83 -46.06 39.45
N ALA A 21 -6.96 -47.39 39.41
CA ALA A 21 -5.94 -48.32 39.89
C ALA A 21 -5.24 -49.12 38.77
N TRP A 22 -5.64 -48.93 37.51
CA TRP A 22 -5.00 -49.52 36.32
C TRP A 22 -4.69 -48.43 35.30
N ALA A 23 -3.94 -47.43 35.75
CA ALA A 23 -3.07 -46.62 34.94
C ALA A 23 -1.84 -46.28 35.80
N CYS A 24 -1.10 -47.32 36.24
CA CYS A 24 0.36 -47.22 36.17
C CYS A 24 0.70 -47.17 34.68
N GLN A 25 0.39 -46.04 34.08
CA GLN A 25 1.03 -45.64 32.84
C GLN A 25 2.43 -45.28 33.29
N ASP A 26 3.43 -45.90 32.68
CA ASP A 26 4.83 -45.57 32.85
C ASP A 26 4.95 -44.06 33.05
N ASP A 27 5.64 -43.62 34.11
CA ASP A 27 6.15 -42.25 34.16
C ASP A 27 7.02 -42.13 32.90
N VAL A 28 6.40 -41.65 31.82
CA VAL A 28 7.12 -41.19 30.66
C VAL A 28 7.88 -40.02 31.22
N ASP A 29 9.18 -40.20 31.47
CA ASP A 29 10.10 -39.11 31.83
C ASP A 29 9.87 -37.99 30.82
N LEU A 30 9.01 -37.04 31.18
CA LEU A 30 8.81 -35.84 30.38
C LEU A 30 10.17 -35.14 30.42
N PRO A 31 10.71 -34.73 29.26
CA PRO A 31 12.04 -34.13 29.23
C PRO A 31 12.05 -32.95 30.21
N MET A 32 12.96 -33.00 31.19
CA MET A 32 13.07 -31.92 32.17
C MET A 32 13.27 -30.59 31.44
N PRO A 33 12.67 -29.50 31.94
CA PRO A 33 12.87 -28.19 31.35
C PRO A 33 14.35 -27.82 31.42
N THR A 34 14.86 -27.39 30.29
CA THR A 34 16.22 -26.92 30.07
C THR A 34 16.14 -25.52 29.50
N LEU A 35 17.04 -24.67 29.95
CA LEU A 35 17.16 -23.29 29.50
C LEU A 35 18.63 -22.91 29.60
N ARG A 36 19.17 -22.35 28.51
CA ARG A 36 20.56 -21.89 28.47
C ARG A 36 20.68 -20.70 27.53
N MET A 37 21.45 -19.70 27.95
CA MET A 37 21.85 -18.61 27.06
C MET A 37 23.13 -18.97 26.30
N SER A 38 23.25 -18.49 25.07
CA SER A 38 24.40 -18.77 24.19
C SER A 38 25.72 -18.20 24.72
N THR A 39 25.67 -17.21 25.61
CA THR A 39 26.84 -16.57 26.22
C THR A 39 26.54 -16.12 27.66
N PRO A 40 27.53 -16.17 28.58
CA PRO A 40 27.39 -15.60 29.93
C PRO A 40 27.67 -14.09 29.98
N THR A 41 28.26 -13.51 28.93
CA THR A 41 28.63 -12.08 28.89
C THR A 41 28.43 -11.48 27.51
N LEU A 42 27.98 -10.23 27.48
CA LEU A 42 27.99 -9.36 26.31
C LEU A 42 28.73 -8.08 26.67
N VAL A 43 29.69 -7.69 25.83
CA VAL A 43 30.49 -6.47 26.00
C VAL A 43 30.22 -5.57 24.80
N ALA A 44 29.82 -4.33 25.03
CA ALA A 44 29.44 -3.37 24.01
C ALA A 44 30.37 -2.15 24.01
N PRO A 45 30.58 -1.52 22.84
CA PRO A 45 31.20 -0.21 22.76
C PRO A 45 30.30 0.87 23.38
N SER A 46 30.84 2.08 23.57
CA SER A 46 30.13 3.17 24.24
C SER A 46 29.01 3.81 23.41
N PHE A 47 28.97 3.60 22.10
CA PHE A 47 27.93 4.13 21.23
C PHE A 47 26.66 3.26 21.20
N ALA A 48 25.57 3.81 20.66
CA ALA A 48 24.30 3.09 20.54
C ALA A 48 24.41 1.93 19.54
N THR A 49 24.08 0.72 19.96
CA THR A 49 24.45 -0.50 19.23
C THR A 49 23.50 -1.65 19.56
N THR A 50 23.42 -2.64 18.68
CA THR A 50 22.65 -3.87 18.93
C THR A 50 23.60 -5.07 19.05
N LEU A 51 23.34 -5.93 20.03
CA LEU A 51 24.01 -7.23 20.20
C LEU A 51 22.97 -8.35 20.16
N SER A 52 23.39 -9.59 19.89
CA SER A 52 22.50 -10.75 19.94
C SER A 52 23.00 -11.84 20.88
N PHE A 53 22.06 -12.53 21.52
CA PHE A 53 22.28 -13.81 22.19
C PHE A 53 21.09 -14.72 21.93
N SER A 54 21.27 -16.04 22.04
CA SER A 54 20.17 -17.00 21.90
C SER A 54 19.81 -17.62 23.25
N VAL A 55 18.53 -17.92 23.44
CA VAL A 55 18.02 -18.75 24.53
C VAL A 55 17.66 -20.09 23.93
N ASP A 56 18.44 -21.12 24.25
CA ASP A 56 18.14 -22.50 23.89
C ASP A 56 17.30 -23.12 25.00
N SER A 57 16.09 -23.55 24.68
CA SER A 57 15.14 -24.09 25.66
C SER A 57 14.15 -25.09 25.04
N ASN A 58 13.70 -26.03 25.86
CA ASN A 58 12.56 -26.92 25.55
C ASN A 58 11.30 -26.54 26.35
N CYS A 59 11.29 -25.38 27.02
CA CYS A 59 10.16 -24.91 27.82
C CYS A 59 9.77 -23.47 27.49
N ASP A 60 8.72 -22.99 28.15
CA ASP A 60 8.32 -21.60 28.16
C ASP A 60 9.15 -20.81 29.17
N TRP A 61 9.52 -19.58 28.81
CA TRP A 61 10.39 -18.75 29.62
C TRP A 61 10.08 -17.26 29.49
N GLU A 62 10.56 -16.51 30.48
CA GLU A 62 10.55 -15.04 30.51
C GLU A 62 11.94 -14.49 30.84
N ILE A 63 12.21 -13.26 30.43
CA ILE A 63 13.44 -12.52 30.69
C ILE A 63 13.16 -11.33 31.62
N THR A 64 14.00 -11.17 32.64
CA THR A 64 14.04 -9.97 33.49
C THR A 64 15.40 -9.29 33.38
N VAL A 65 15.39 -7.95 33.35
CA VAL A 65 16.61 -7.13 33.32
C VAL A 65 16.75 -6.42 34.67
N GLU A 66 17.89 -6.60 35.32
CA GLU A 66 18.20 -6.04 36.63
C GLU A 66 19.48 -5.18 36.56
N GLY A 67 19.50 -4.05 37.26
CA GLY A 67 20.65 -3.14 37.30
C GLY A 67 20.31 -1.82 37.98
N ALA A 68 21.31 -0.96 38.17
CA ALA A 68 21.10 0.38 38.74
C ALA A 68 20.22 1.26 37.84
N GLU A 69 20.36 1.09 36.52
CA GLU A 69 19.55 1.71 35.48
C GLU A 69 19.44 0.70 34.33
N THR A 70 18.23 0.41 33.86
CA THR A 70 17.96 -0.61 32.84
C THR A 70 17.37 -0.05 31.55
N SER A 71 16.94 1.22 31.55
CA SER A 71 16.31 1.90 30.41
C SER A 71 17.20 2.03 29.17
N TRP A 72 18.50 1.80 29.33
CA TRP A 72 19.45 1.83 28.22
C TRP A 72 19.55 0.52 27.45
N VAL A 73 18.85 -0.55 27.87
CA VAL A 73 18.77 -1.85 27.18
C VAL A 73 17.32 -2.15 26.83
N GLU A 74 17.05 -2.38 25.55
CA GLU A 74 15.77 -2.85 25.04
C GLU A 74 15.96 -4.22 24.39
N LEU A 75 15.08 -5.18 24.71
CA LEU A 75 15.14 -6.54 24.17
C LEU A 75 14.04 -6.75 23.13
N SER A 76 14.37 -7.39 22.01
CA SER A 76 13.41 -7.68 20.93
C SER A 76 12.26 -8.60 21.38
N GLU A 77 12.53 -9.48 22.35
CA GLU A 77 11.58 -10.42 22.91
C GLU A 77 11.94 -10.70 24.37
N THR A 78 10.93 -10.72 25.25
CA THR A 78 11.10 -10.95 26.69
C THR A 78 10.46 -12.23 27.17
N SER A 79 9.78 -12.98 26.31
CA SER A 79 9.24 -14.30 26.61
C SER A 79 8.97 -15.07 25.33
N ALA A 80 9.21 -16.38 25.34
CA ALA A 80 8.90 -17.26 24.21
C ALA A 80 8.64 -18.69 24.69
N VAL A 81 8.34 -19.58 23.75
CA VAL A 81 8.27 -21.03 23.95
C VAL A 81 9.31 -21.69 23.05
N GLY A 82 10.21 -22.48 23.65
CA GLY A 82 11.31 -23.10 22.93
C GLY A 82 12.48 -22.13 22.70
N ASN A 83 13.24 -22.36 21.63
CA ASN A 83 14.40 -21.53 21.32
C ASN A 83 14.00 -20.16 20.76
N ALA A 84 14.77 -19.12 21.10
CA ALA A 84 14.69 -17.82 20.44
C ALA A 84 16.06 -17.14 20.36
N THR A 85 16.21 -16.23 19.39
CA THR A 85 17.34 -15.30 19.31
C THR A 85 16.85 -13.92 19.70
N ILE A 86 17.54 -13.31 20.68
CA ILE A 86 17.18 -12.05 21.28
C ILE A 86 18.19 -11.00 20.86
N GLU A 87 17.69 -9.88 20.36
CA GLU A 87 18.47 -8.69 20.07
C GLU A 87 18.37 -7.75 21.28
N ALA A 88 19.51 -7.27 21.74
CA ALA A 88 19.63 -6.28 22.80
C ALA A 88 20.09 -4.95 22.19
N ALA A 89 19.15 -4.04 21.99
CA ALA A 89 19.41 -2.68 21.53
C ALA A 89 19.86 -1.82 22.72
N LEU A 90 21.05 -1.24 22.61
CA LEU A 90 21.70 -0.47 23.66
C LEU A 90 21.73 1.00 23.25
N THR A 91 21.29 1.89 24.13
CA THR A 91 21.49 3.35 23.93
C THR A 91 22.96 3.73 24.14
N LYS A 92 23.36 4.93 23.71
CA LYS A 92 24.72 5.47 23.91
C LYS A 92 25.02 5.65 25.41
N ASN A 93 26.25 5.34 25.82
CA ASN A 93 26.79 5.66 27.15
C ASN A 93 27.68 6.91 27.07
N ASP A 94 27.11 8.09 27.29
CA ASP A 94 27.83 9.37 27.28
C ASP A 94 28.63 9.64 28.57
N THR A 95 28.71 8.68 29.49
CA THR A 95 29.40 8.86 30.77
C THR A 95 30.88 8.47 30.67
N GLN A 96 31.67 8.91 31.65
CA GLN A 96 33.10 8.55 31.78
C GLN A 96 33.32 7.18 32.42
N THR A 97 32.24 6.44 32.72
CA THR A 97 32.32 5.13 33.40
C THR A 97 31.55 4.08 32.62
N SER A 98 32.08 2.86 32.57
CA SER A 98 31.32 1.73 32.04
C SER A 98 30.07 1.46 32.88
N ARG A 99 29.02 0.93 32.25
CA ARG A 99 27.76 0.56 32.90
C ARG A 99 27.40 -0.89 32.60
N SER A 100 26.66 -1.55 33.48
CA SER A 100 26.28 -2.95 33.31
C SER A 100 24.87 -3.26 33.81
N VAL A 101 24.23 -4.25 33.19
CA VAL A 101 22.98 -4.87 33.64
C VAL A 101 23.12 -6.39 33.63
N THR A 102 22.25 -7.05 34.39
CA THR A 102 22.10 -8.51 34.44
C THR A 102 20.78 -8.89 33.78
N ILE A 103 20.84 -9.76 32.78
CA ILE A 103 19.70 -10.36 32.11
C ILE A 103 19.53 -11.77 32.66
N THR A 104 18.34 -12.09 33.16
CA THR A 104 18.01 -13.44 33.66
C THR A 104 16.86 -14.00 32.83
N ALA A 105 17.08 -15.15 32.17
CA ALA A 105 16.00 -15.92 31.55
C ALA A 105 15.60 -17.03 32.52
N ARG A 106 14.29 -17.23 32.70
CA ARG A 106 13.72 -18.15 33.69
C ARG A 106 12.55 -18.92 33.08
N SER A 107 12.49 -20.22 33.35
CA SER A 107 11.32 -21.02 32.96
C SER A 107 10.07 -20.62 33.76
N LEU A 108 8.93 -20.49 33.08
CA LEU A 108 7.65 -20.18 33.72
C LEU A 108 7.09 -21.38 34.49
N SER A 109 7.24 -22.59 33.95
CA SER A 109 6.77 -23.82 34.58
C SER A 109 7.67 -24.29 35.73
N HIS A 110 8.99 -24.01 35.67
CA HIS A 110 9.96 -24.42 36.68
C HIS A 110 10.94 -23.27 37.02
N PRO A 111 10.55 -22.34 37.91
CA PRO A 111 11.31 -21.10 38.18
C PRO A 111 12.76 -21.25 38.66
N ASP A 112 13.15 -22.45 39.12
CA ASP A 112 14.53 -22.77 39.51
C ASP A 112 15.44 -23.03 38.29
N VAL A 113 14.85 -23.35 37.13
CA VAL A 113 15.55 -23.47 35.84
C VAL A 113 15.69 -22.07 35.25
N LYS A 114 16.88 -21.49 35.38
CA LYS A 114 17.23 -20.15 34.90
C LYS A 114 18.69 -20.08 34.46
N ASP A 115 18.98 -19.11 33.61
CA ASP A 115 20.34 -18.76 33.20
C ASP A 115 20.53 -17.24 33.20
N VAL A 116 21.77 -16.80 33.34
CA VAL A 116 22.12 -15.40 33.60
C VAL A 116 23.23 -14.93 32.67
N LEU A 117 23.04 -13.73 32.14
CA LEU A 117 23.96 -13.02 31.26
C LEU A 117 24.23 -11.61 31.81
N THR A 118 25.49 -11.19 31.83
CA THR A 118 25.85 -9.80 32.13
C THR A 118 26.12 -9.03 30.84
N VAL A 119 25.48 -7.88 30.66
CA VAL A 119 25.78 -6.93 29.59
C VAL A 119 26.59 -5.78 30.17
N THR A 120 27.75 -5.48 29.60
CA THR A 120 28.61 -4.35 29.99
C THR A 120 28.85 -3.44 28.80
N GLN A 121 28.61 -2.14 28.96
CA GLN A 121 28.85 -1.13 27.94
C GLN A 121 29.98 -0.20 28.38
N GLY A 122 30.97 0.03 27.50
CA GLY A 122 32.11 0.90 27.75
C GLY A 122 31.74 2.39 27.94
N ALA A 123 32.66 3.16 28.52
CA ALA A 123 32.55 4.62 28.68
C ALA A 123 32.79 5.39 27.36
N ALA A 124 32.16 6.56 27.20
CA ALA A 124 32.37 7.42 26.02
C ALA A 124 33.81 7.94 25.90
N ALA A 125 34.45 8.24 27.02
CA ALA A 125 35.82 8.75 27.07
C ALA A 125 36.61 7.99 28.13
N ALA A 126 37.45 7.06 27.67
CA ALA A 126 38.42 6.38 28.53
C ALA A 126 39.77 7.11 28.45
N GLU A 127 40.46 7.24 29.59
CA GLU A 127 41.81 7.81 29.64
C GLU A 127 42.76 7.04 28.70
N GLY A 128 43.53 7.77 27.89
CA GLY A 128 44.46 7.19 26.91
C GLY A 128 43.88 6.92 25.51
N TYR A 129 42.62 7.29 25.24
CA TYR A 129 41.99 7.15 23.92
C TYR A 129 41.76 8.50 23.23
N ILE A 130 41.88 8.50 21.90
CA ILE A 130 41.48 9.61 21.02
C ILE A 130 40.33 9.14 20.10
N THR A 131 39.39 10.03 19.83
CA THR A 131 38.29 9.73 18.91
C THR A 131 38.73 9.81 17.45
N ILE A 132 38.02 9.13 16.54
CA ILE A 132 38.30 9.22 15.10
C ILE A 132 38.17 10.66 14.57
N PRO A 133 37.12 11.45 14.91
CA PRO A 133 37.05 12.85 14.51
C PRO A 133 38.23 13.69 14.98
N ASP A 134 38.66 13.54 16.23
CA ASP A 134 39.80 14.30 16.78
C ASP A 134 41.10 13.90 16.09
N LEU A 135 41.30 12.59 15.84
CA LEU A 135 42.45 12.09 15.11
C LEU A 135 42.50 12.64 13.67
N LYS A 136 41.36 12.71 12.98
CA LYS A 136 41.27 13.28 11.62
C LYS A 136 41.53 14.78 11.63
N ALA A 137 41.07 15.50 12.66
CA ALA A 137 41.33 16.93 12.80
C ALA A 137 42.83 17.25 12.92
N LEU A 138 43.62 16.37 13.54
CA LEU A 138 45.09 16.51 13.62
C LEU A 138 45.78 16.38 12.25
N ALA A 139 45.16 15.69 11.29
CA ALA A 139 45.64 15.50 9.92
C ALA A 139 45.02 16.47 8.90
N ALA A 140 44.31 17.52 9.36
CA ALA A 140 43.58 18.43 8.46
C ALA A 140 44.50 19.24 7.52
N GLU A 141 45.75 19.52 7.93
CA GLU A 141 46.73 20.30 7.15
C GLU A 141 47.72 19.43 6.35
N GLY A 142 47.55 18.10 6.36
CA GLY A 142 48.43 17.15 5.69
C GLY A 142 48.71 15.92 6.54
N ASP A 143 49.72 15.15 6.13
CA ASP A 143 50.10 13.92 6.83
C ASP A 143 50.46 14.20 8.29
N TYR A 144 49.88 13.41 9.19
CA TYR A 144 50.10 13.54 10.63
C TYR A 144 50.68 12.24 11.19
N THR A 145 51.83 12.33 11.85
CA THR A 145 52.42 11.20 12.59
C THR A 145 52.13 11.40 14.07
N VAL A 146 51.44 10.44 14.68
CA VAL A 146 51.02 10.53 16.08
C VAL A 146 52.22 10.34 17.02
N PRO A 147 52.61 11.35 17.83
CA PRO A 147 53.80 11.24 18.69
C PRO A 147 53.53 10.54 20.02
N ASP A 148 52.28 10.61 20.50
CA ASP A 148 51.90 10.22 21.86
C ASP A 148 51.48 8.76 21.96
N GLU A 149 51.59 8.21 23.17
CA GLU A 149 51.06 6.88 23.51
C GLU A 149 49.56 6.95 23.75
N VAL A 150 48.81 7.07 22.66
CA VAL A 150 47.35 7.06 22.64
C VAL A 150 46.81 5.93 21.78
N LYS A 151 45.57 5.54 22.04
CA LYS A 151 44.86 4.47 21.31
C LYS A 151 43.59 5.00 20.68
N MET A 152 43.07 4.28 19.70
CA MET A 152 41.74 4.52 19.13
C MET A 152 40.98 3.20 19.02
N ARG A 153 39.66 3.27 19.12
CA ARG A 153 38.76 2.14 18.87
C ARG A 153 37.81 2.44 17.73
N GLY A 154 37.49 1.41 16.97
CA GLY A 154 36.49 1.48 15.92
C GLY A 154 35.94 0.10 15.59
N THR A 155 34.68 0.07 15.20
CA THR A 155 33.99 -1.14 14.75
C THR A 155 34.21 -1.34 13.26
N VAL A 156 34.54 -2.56 12.86
CA VAL A 156 34.72 -2.98 11.47
C VAL A 156 33.38 -2.92 10.74
N VAL A 157 33.34 -2.17 9.65
CA VAL A 157 32.14 -2.04 8.79
C VAL A 157 32.32 -2.57 7.37
N SER A 158 33.56 -2.87 6.97
CA SER A 158 33.87 -3.49 5.67
C SER A 158 33.90 -5.01 5.75
N SER A 159 33.45 -5.69 4.69
CA SER A 159 33.60 -7.13 4.52
C SER A 159 34.85 -7.46 3.72
N VAL A 160 35.81 -8.14 4.35
CA VAL A 160 36.96 -8.73 3.62
C VAL A 160 36.52 -10.00 2.87
N GLU A 161 35.52 -10.72 3.37
CA GLU A 161 34.99 -11.94 2.74
C GLU A 161 34.33 -11.66 1.39
N ASP A 162 33.53 -10.59 1.33
CA ASP A 162 32.86 -10.17 0.09
C ASP A 162 33.76 -9.37 -0.84
N ASN A 163 34.94 -8.93 -0.36
CA ASN A 163 36.04 -8.40 -1.17
C ASN A 163 35.65 -7.23 -2.09
N ASN A 164 34.91 -6.26 -1.54
CA ASN A 164 34.49 -5.04 -2.26
C ASN A 164 35.04 -3.74 -1.65
N TYR A 165 36.02 -3.85 -0.75
CA TYR A 165 36.72 -2.72 -0.15
C TYR A 165 38.18 -2.68 -0.63
N PHE A 166 38.91 -1.60 -0.32
CA PHE A 166 40.28 -1.43 -0.81
C PHE A 166 41.21 -2.53 -0.28
N GLU A 167 42.12 -3.00 -1.12
CA GLU A 167 43.11 -4.02 -0.75
C GLU A 167 43.97 -3.56 0.43
N HIS A 168 44.24 -4.46 1.37
CA HIS A 168 44.96 -4.17 2.63
C HIS A 168 44.30 -3.11 3.52
N CYS A 169 43.02 -2.80 3.30
CA CYS A 169 42.29 -1.82 4.08
C CYS A 169 41.06 -2.41 4.78
N ILE A 170 40.73 -1.82 5.92
CA ILE A 170 39.51 -2.12 6.69
C ILE A 170 38.84 -0.79 7.02
N ALA A 171 37.54 -0.66 6.76
CA ALA A 171 36.78 0.51 7.19
C ALA A 171 36.40 0.36 8.67
N LEU A 172 36.71 1.39 9.47
CA LEU A 172 36.35 1.47 10.87
C LEU A 172 35.42 2.65 11.12
N GLN A 173 34.39 2.46 11.94
CA GLN A 173 33.54 3.54 12.44
C GLN A 173 33.57 3.57 13.97
N GLY A 174 33.69 4.78 14.53
CA GLY A 174 33.68 4.98 15.98
C GLY A 174 32.26 5.06 16.56
N SER A 175 31.30 5.54 15.77
CA SER A 175 29.87 5.53 16.09
C SER A 175 29.04 5.72 14.80
N PRO A 176 27.70 5.72 14.87
CA PRO A 176 26.86 6.14 13.74
C PRO A 176 26.84 7.66 13.48
N GLU A 177 27.49 8.47 14.34
CA GLU A 177 27.49 9.93 14.22
C GLU A 177 28.41 10.40 13.07
N PRO A 178 28.07 11.51 12.37
CA PRO A 178 28.85 12.00 11.23
C PRO A 178 30.33 12.23 11.59
N GLY A 179 31.24 11.88 10.68
CA GLY A 179 32.68 12.20 10.82
C GLY A 179 33.50 11.12 11.52
N THR A 180 32.87 10.05 12.00
CA THR A 180 33.50 9.03 12.84
C THR A 180 34.07 7.83 12.08
N GLY A 181 34.07 7.87 10.74
CA GLY A 181 34.69 6.86 9.88
C GLY A 181 36.15 7.14 9.55
N ILE A 182 36.97 6.08 9.48
CA ILE A 182 38.36 6.10 9.00
C ILE A 182 38.72 4.77 8.33
N THR A 183 39.66 4.79 7.37
CA THR A 183 40.20 3.58 6.76
C THR A 183 41.48 3.15 7.47
N LEU A 184 41.53 1.93 8.02
CA LEU A 184 42.75 1.34 8.58
C LEU A 184 43.52 0.61 7.47
N ARG A 185 44.78 0.99 7.24
CA ARG A 185 45.69 0.38 6.26
C ARG A 185 46.67 -0.56 6.95
N LEU A 186 46.73 -1.82 6.53
CA LEU A 186 47.63 -2.85 7.05
C LEU A 186 48.68 -3.25 5.99
N ASP A 187 49.71 -3.98 6.39
CA ASP A 187 50.73 -4.53 5.47
C ASP A 187 50.21 -5.82 4.83
N ASP A 188 49.58 -6.68 5.62
CA ASP A 188 48.96 -7.93 5.17
C ASP A 188 47.43 -7.81 5.11
N ILE A 189 46.78 -8.80 4.50
CA ILE A 189 45.31 -8.93 4.52
C ILE A 189 44.91 -9.61 5.84
N HIS A 190 44.07 -8.94 6.63
CA HIS A 190 43.54 -9.49 7.88
C HIS A 190 42.03 -9.75 7.75
N TYR A 191 41.59 -10.90 8.24
CA TYR A 191 40.18 -11.30 8.23
C TYR A 191 39.52 -10.91 9.56
N TYR A 192 38.90 -9.74 9.59
CA TYR A 192 38.02 -9.29 10.67
C TYR A 192 36.57 -9.29 10.18
N ASN A 193 35.66 -9.70 11.06
CA ASN A 193 34.24 -9.73 10.73
C ASN A 193 33.61 -8.35 10.91
N ILE A 194 32.61 -8.05 10.08
CA ILE A 194 31.74 -6.88 10.30
C ILE A 194 31.15 -6.95 11.71
N GLY A 195 31.22 -5.83 12.45
CA GLY A 195 30.74 -5.74 13.82
C GLY A 195 31.80 -6.03 14.90
N GLU A 196 33.00 -6.50 14.53
CA GLU A 196 34.11 -6.62 15.48
C GLU A 196 34.67 -5.23 15.83
N GLU A 197 35.00 -4.99 17.10
CA GLU A 197 35.71 -3.77 17.51
C GLU A 197 37.22 -4.02 17.54
N LEU A 198 37.98 -3.12 16.93
CA LEU A 198 39.43 -3.09 16.97
C LEU A 198 39.92 -1.95 17.84
N GLU A 199 40.98 -2.21 18.59
CA GLU A 199 41.81 -1.22 19.26
C GLU A 199 43.13 -1.08 18.52
N VAL A 200 43.52 0.16 18.21
CA VAL A 200 44.73 0.49 17.47
C VAL A 200 45.65 1.34 18.33
N ASP A 201 46.87 0.85 18.58
CA ASP A 201 47.95 1.63 19.19
C ASP A 201 48.46 2.67 18.17
N LEU A 202 48.39 3.96 18.51
CA LEU A 202 48.65 5.01 17.54
C LEU A 202 50.07 5.57 17.56
N LYS A 203 50.91 5.29 18.56
CA LYS A 203 52.26 5.89 18.62
C LYS A 203 53.08 5.57 17.37
N GLY A 204 53.45 6.60 16.61
CA GLY A 204 54.17 6.50 15.34
C GLY A 204 53.30 6.14 14.13
N ALA A 205 51.99 5.95 14.32
CA ALA A 205 51.05 5.75 13.23
C ALA A 205 50.90 7.03 12.39
N VAL A 206 50.66 6.86 11.10
CA VAL A 206 50.50 7.96 10.14
C VAL A 206 49.04 8.05 9.70
N VAL A 207 48.46 9.23 9.78
CA VAL A 207 47.15 9.56 9.23
C VAL A 207 47.38 10.42 7.99
N SER A 208 46.95 9.95 6.83
CA SER A 208 47.25 10.60 5.54
C SER A 208 46.16 10.35 4.50
N ARG A 209 46.04 11.26 3.53
CA ARG A 209 45.06 11.13 2.45
C ARG A 209 45.64 10.22 1.38
N SER A 210 44.98 9.11 1.12
CA SER A 210 45.45 8.14 0.13
C SER A 210 45.46 8.74 -1.27
N ALA A 211 46.62 8.71 -1.94
CA ALA A 211 46.72 9.13 -3.33
C ALA A 211 46.02 8.17 -4.30
N GLN A 212 45.76 6.93 -3.89
CA GLN A 212 45.19 5.88 -4.73
C GLN A 212 43.67 5.93 -4.79
N ASN A 213 43.02 6.06 -3.62
CA ASN A 213 41.57 5.94 -3.48
C ASN A 213 40.92 7.20 -2.87
N GLY A 214 41.71 8.18 -2.41
CA GLY A 214 41.23 9.45 -1.88
C GLY A 214 40.70 9.41 -0.45
N VAL A 215 40.67 8.25 0.22
CA VAL A 215 40.19 8.14 1.62
C VAL A 215 41.24 8.62 2.62
N MET A 216 40.79 8.96 3.82
CA MET A 216 41.65 9.18 4.97
C MET A 216 42.10 7.83 5.55
N GLU A 217 43.37 7.50 5.36
CA GLU A 217 43.99 6.26 5.84
C GLU A 217 44.73 6.50 7.16
N LEU A 218 44.55 5.59 8.12
CA LEU A 218 45.38 5.40 9.30
C LEU A 218 46.28 4.17 9.06
N LYS A 219 47.59 4.38 9.08
CA LYS A 219 48.61 3.33 8.97
C LYS A 219 49.36 3.20 10.30
N PRO A 220 49.13 2.15 11.10
CA PRO A 220 49.97 1.87 12.27
C PRO A 220 51.40 1.49 11.85
N VAL A 221 52.33 1.55 12.81
CA VAL A 221 53.74 1.21 12.60
C VAL A 221 53.93 -0.25 12.16
N SER A 222 53.02 -1.13 12.57
CA SER A 222 52.99 -2.55 12.23
C SER A 222 51.59 -3.13 12.48
N ASP A 223 51.25 -4.21 11.81
CA ASP A 223 49.90 -4.80 11.88
C ASP A 223 49.51 -5.29 13.27
N ASP A 224 50.48 -5.74 14.09
CA ASP A 224 50.24 -6.20 15.46
C ASP A 224 49.79 -5.08 16.42
N ARG A 225 49.72 -3.83 15.96
CA ARG A 225 49.17 -2.68 16.67
C ARG A 225 47.66 -2.56 16.55
N ALA A 226 47.03 -3.26 15.62
CA ALA A 226 45.58 -3.38 15.54
C ALA A 226 45.14 -4.73 16.12
N ARG A 227 44.27 -4.72 17.13
CA ARG A 227 43.88 -5.93 17.87
C ARG A 227 42.38 -5.94 18.15
N ARG A 228 41.76 -7.12 18.11
CA ARG A 228 40.37 -7.30 18.56
C ARG A 228 40.27 -6.96 20.06
N THR A 229 39.21 -6.27 20.43
CA THR A 229 38.86 -6.09 21.84
C THR A 229 38.04 -7.27 22.35
N GLU A 230 37.63 -7.23 23.62
CA GLU A 230 36.70 -8.21 24.22
C GLU A 230 35.23 -7.92 23.87
N THR A 231 34.97 -6.87 23.07
CA THR A 231 33.64 -6.48 22.62
C THR A 231 33.00 -7.60 21.81
N SER A 232 31.76 -7.92 22.17
CA SER A 232 30.92 -8.85 21.44
C SER A 232 30.58 -8.29 20.06
N GLN A 233 30.48 -9.16 19.06
CA GLN A 233 30.22 -8.74 17.69
C GLN A 233 28.90 -7.96 17.61
N VAL A 234 29.00 -6.74 17.12
CA VAL A 234 27.89 -5.80 16.96
C VAL A 234 27.06 -6.15 15.72
N ILE A 235 25.74 -6.17 15.88
CA ILE A 235 24.82 -6.11 14.75
C ILE A 235 24.82 -4.66 14.25
N LEU A 236 25.38 -4.45 13.06
CA LEU A 236 25.49 -3.14 12.45
C LEU A 236 24.32 -2.85 11.52
N ASP A 237 23.65 -1.73 11.78
CA ASP A 237 22.72 -1.13 10.84
C ASP A 237 23.34 0.06 10.12
N ALA A 238 23.02 0.18 8.84
CA ALA A 238 23.46 1.29 8.02
C ALA A 238 22.81 2.58 8.50
N THR A 239 23.62 3.61 8.75
CA THR A 239 23.11 4.94 9.10
C THR A 239 22.36 5.51 7.90
N THR A 240 21.04 5.69 8.01
CA THR A 240 20.25 6.24 6.91
C THR A 240 20.54 7.73 6.76
N ILE A 241 20.94 8.14 5.56
CA ILE A 241 21.33 9.53 5.25
C ILE A 241 20.67 10.03 3.97
N THR A 242 20.60 11.35 3.84
CA THR A 242 20.16 12.06 2.62
C THR A 242 21.27 12.12 1.57
N TYR A 243 20.90 12.51 0.33
CA TYR A 243 21.87 12.76 -0.73
C TYR A 243 22.87 13.86 -0.36
N GLU A 244 22.39 14.97 0.21
CA GLU A 244 23.22 16.11 0.62
C GLU A 244 24.22 15.70 1.71
N GLN A 245 23.79 14.86 2.65
CA GLN A 245 24.66 14.30 3.68
C GLN A 245 25.73 13.39 3.08
N LEU A 246 25.39 12.54 2.09
CA LEU A 246 26.38 11.74 1.37
C LEU A 246 27.40 12.65 0.66
N MET A 247 26.92 13.65 -0.07
CA MET A 247 27.77 14.58 -0.83
C MET A 247 28.63 15.49 0.05
N SER A 248 28.27 15.69 1.32
CA SER A 248 29.10 16.45 2.27
C SER A 248 30.49 15.81 2.52
N GLY A 249 30.63 14.51 2.26
CA GLY A 249 31.84 13.74 2.53
C GLY A 249 32.11 13.45 4.02
N VAL A 250 31.28 13.98 4.93
CA VAL A 250 31.45 13.80 6.39
C VAL A 250 31.27 12.33 6.81
N TYR A 251 30.53 11.55 6.03
CA TYR A 251 30.30 10.12 6.28
C TYR A 251 31.35 9.18 5.64
N GLU A 252 32.47 9.71 5.14
CA GLU A 252 33.55 8.89 4.58
C GLU A 252 33.97 7.74 5.52
N SER A 253 34.12 6.54 4.94
CA SER A 253 34.47 5.29 5.63
C SER A 253 33.44 4.80 6.66
N MET A 254 32.21 5.34 6.64
CA MET A 254 31.11 4.88 7.49
C MET A 254 30.11 4.01 6.73
N TYR A 255 29.41 3.14 7.46
CA TYR A 255 28.33 2.31 6.92
C TYR A 255 27.02 3.09 6.86
N VAL A 256 26.56 3.38 5.65
CA VAL A 256 25.44 4.27 5.38
C VAL A 256 24.40 3.65 4.44
N GLY A 257 23.19 4.20 4.46
CA GLY A 257 22.09 3.79 3.59
C GLY A 257 21.44 4.99 2.91
N VAL A 258 21.23 4.91 1.59
CA VAL A 258 20.53 5.95 0.81
C VAL A 258 19.41 5.32 -0.01
N TYR A 259 18.18 5.83 0.17
CA TYR A 259 17.01 5.36 -0.59
C TYR A 259 17.13 5.76 -2.07
N SER A 260 17.26 4.77 -2.93
CA SER A 260 17.67 4.94 -4.31
C SER A 260 17.23 3.79 -5.22
N GLN A 261 17.45 3.95 -6.53
CA GLN A 261 17.40 2.88 -7.53
C GLN A 261 18.56 3.01 -8.50
N VAL A 262 18.88 1.95 -9.25
CA VAL A 262 19.82 2.09 -10.39
C VAL A 262 19.21 3.03 -11.42
N TYR A 263 19.95 4.05 -11.86
CA TYR A 263 19.55 4.94 -12.95
C TYR A 263 19.61 4.21 -14.29
N VAL A 264 18.61 4.43 -15.12
CA VAL A 264 18.59 3.97 -16.51
C VAL A 264 18.21 5.16 -17.38
N GLU A 265 19.04 5.47 -18.37
CA GLU A 265 18.73 6.50 -19.35
C GLU A 265 17.48 6.15 -20.16
N GLU A 266 16.77 7.16 -20.65
CA GLU A 266 15.55 6.95 -21.43
C GLU A 266 15.85 6.11 -22.69
N GLY A 267 15.06 5.04 -22.90
CA GLY A 267 15.27 4.10 -24.00
C GLY A 267 16.26 2.97 -23.74
N HIS A 268 16.87 2.92 -22.55
CA HIS A 268 17.77 1.83 -22.12
C HIS A 268 17.07 0.85 -21.16
N SER A 269 17.68 -0.32 -20.95
CA SER A 269 17.22 -1.37 -20.02
C SER A 269 18.35 -1.77 -19.08
N LEU A 270 18.00 -2.34 -17.92
CA LEU A 270 18.95 -3.00 -17.01
C LEU A 270 19.38 -4.39 -17.49
N ASP A 271 18.73 -4.92 -18.53
CA ASP A 271 19.00 -6.27 -19.02
C ASP A 271 20.49 -6.43 -19.40
N GLY A 272 21.15 -7.39 -18.76
CA GLY A 272 22.55 -7.69 -19.01
C GLY A 272 23.56 -6.83 -18.23
N MET A 273 23.10 -5.81 -17.50
CA MET A 273 23.96 -5.04 -16.59
C MET A 273 24.28 -5.84 -15.33
N LYS A 274 25.51 -5.68 -14.85
CA LYS A 274 26.02 -6.27 -13.62
C LYS A 274 26.33 -5.20 -12.58
N VAL A 275 26.42 -5.60 -11.31
CA VAL A 275 26.75 -4.68 -10.21
C VAL A 275 28.10 -3.99 -10.44
N MET A 276 29.07 -4.71 -11.00
CA MET A 276 30.42 -4.20 -11.33
C MET A 276 30.49 -3.21 -12.50
N ASP A 277 29.40 -2.96 -13.24
CA ASP A 277 29.45 -2.18 -14.49
C ASP A 277 29.47 -0.64 -14.26
N GLY A 278 29.85 -0.18 -13.06
CA GLY A 278 29.90 1.24 -12.72
C GLY A 278 28.53 1.90 -12.70
N LEU A 279 27.60 1.31 -11.95
CA LEU A 279 26.20 1.73 -11.92
C LEU A 279 26.04 3.11 -11.27
N THR A 280 25.22 3.96 -11.89
CA THR A 280 24.77 5.22 -11.30
C THR A 280 23.47 4.97 -10.55
N MET A 281 23.34 5.53 -9.35
CA MET A 281 22.12 5.51 -8.56
C MET A 281 21.30 6.78 -8.76
N GLN A 282 20.01 6.68 -8.49
CA GLN A 282 19.02 7.74 -8.56
C GLN A 282 18.30 7.86 -7.21
N THR A 283 18.13 9.06 -6.68
CA THR A 283 17.16 9.35 -5.60
C THR A 283 15.77 9.68 -6.18
N PRO A 284 14.70 9.70 -5.37
CA PRO A 284 13.38 10.16 -5.81
C PRO A 284 13.40 11.56 -6.45
N ASP A 285 14.31 12.43 -6.00
CA ASP A 285 14.49 13.81 -6.46
C ASP A 285 15.40 13.95 -7.69
N ASN A 286 15.77 12.82 -8.32
CA ASN A 286 16.60 12.74 -9.52
C ASN A 286 18.10 13.07 -9.31
N ASP A 287 18.57 13.05 -8.06
CA ASP A 287 20.00 13.17 -7.74
C ASP A 287 20.77 11.90 -8.09
N ARG A 288 22.07 12.07 -8.35
CA ARG A 288 22.96 11.03 -8.89
C ARG A 288 24.19 10.83 -8.02
N PHE A 289 24.48 9.56 -7.74
CA PHE A 289 25.71 9.14 -7.04
C PHE A 289 26.11 7.74 -7.51
N ALA A 290 27.36 7.34 -7.28
CA ALA A 290 27.87 6.06 -7.77
C ALA A 290 27.58 4.90 -6.81
N LEU A 291 27.19 3.75 -7.37
CA LEU A 291 27.34 2.44 -6.74
C LEU A 291 28.65 1.85 -7.23
N ILE A 292 29.53 1.50 -6.29
CA ILE A 292 30.89 1.06 -6.60
C ILE A 292 31.03 -0.41 -6.21
N ALA A 293 31.28 -1.26 -7.21
CA ALA A 293 31.59 -2.66 -6.98
C ALA A 293 32.74 -3.13 -7.88
N ASP A 294 33.67 -3.88 -7.29
CA ASP A 294 34.77 -4.51 -8.02
C ASP A 294 34.34 -5.84 -8.62
N GLN A 295 34.97 -6.25 -9.72
CA GLN A 295 34.73 -7.55 -10.34
C GLN A 295 34.99 -8.73 -9.38
N THR A 296 35.93 -8.53 -8.46
CA THR A 296 36.36 -9.52 -7.48
C THR A 296 35.44 -9.61 -6.26
N ALA A 297 34.44 -8.73 -6.16
CA ALA A 297 33.44 -8.81 -5.12
C ALA A 297 32.58 -10.06 -5.29
N SER A 298 32.15 -10.68 -4.19
CA SER A 298 31.32 -11.89 -4.19
C SER A 298 30.02 -11.74 -5.02
N PHE A 299 29.49 -10.52 -5.07
CA PHE A 299 28.28 -10.12 -5.80
C PHE A 299 28.57 -9.29 -7.07
N GLY A 300 29.82 -9.01 -7.41
CA GLY A 300 30.17 -8.08 -8.50
C GLY A 300 29.60 -8.49 -9.85
N ILE A 301 29.57 -9.80 -10.12
CA ILE A 301 29.06 -10.36 -11.38
C ILE A 301 27.54 -10.61 -11.38
N ASN A 302 26.85 -10.34 -10.26
CA ASN A 302 25.41 -10.51 -10.16
C ASN A 302 24.70 -9.48 -11.03
N ALA A 303 23.44 -9.78 -11.38
CA ALA A 303 22.62 -8.84 -12.14
C ALA A 303 22.40 -7.54 -11.35
N ALA A 304 22.36 -6.40 -12.05
CA ALA A 304 22.06 -5.11 -11.46
C ALA A 304 20.68 -5.14 -10.75
N PRO A 305 20.53 -4.52 -9.57
CA PRO A 305 19.25 -4.44 -8.88
C PRO A 305 18.18 -3.72 -9.72
N THR A 306 17.00 -4.32 -9.82
CA THR A 306 15.94 -3.81 -10.70
C THR A 306 14.95 -2.86 -10.03
N GLY A 307 14.74 -2.99 -8.72
CA GLY A 307 13.81 -2.15 -7.97
C GLY A 307 14.44 -0.90 -7.34
N SER A 308 13.66 -0.23 -6.50
CA SER A 308 14.12 0.81 -5.58
C SER A 308 14.30 0.25 -4.16
N GLY A 309 15.02 0.95 -3.29
CA GLY A 309 15.24 0.53 -1.91
C GLY A 309 16.36 1.33 -1.27
N THR A 310 16.72 1.01 -0.03
CA THR A 310 17.90 1.60 0.61
C THR A 310 19.15 0.86 0.15
N LEU A 311 19.93 1.47 -0.74
CA LEU A 311 21.27 0.98 -1.05
C LEU A 311 22.15 1.21 0.18
N LYS A 312 22.72 0.14 0.73
CA LYS A 312 23.63 0.20 1.87
C LYS A 312 25.09 0.02 1.44
N GLY A 313 26.02 0.42 2.29
CA GLY A 313 27.44 0.22 2.06
C GLY A 313 28.30 1.31 2.68
N ILE A 314 29.60 1.30 2.38
CA ILE A 314 30.55 2.28 2.88
C ILE A 314 30.59 3.48 1.94
N ALA A 315 30.40 4.69 2.49
CA ALA A 315 30.60 5.91 1.72
C ALA A 315 32.09 6.16 1.46
N VAL A 316 32.45 6.36 0.20
CA VAL A 316 33.84 6.61 -0.23
C VAL A 316 33.91 7.73 -1.27
N PRO A 317 35.00 8.52 -1.29
CA PRO A 317 35.33 9.39 -2.41
C PRO A 317 35.36 8.63 -3.74
N HIS A 318 34.78 9.23 -4.78
CA HIS A 318 34.77 8.65 -6.12
C HIS A 318 34.62 9.74 -7.19
N ASP A 319 35.54 9.80 -8.16
CA ASP A 319 35.53 10.74 -9.28
C ASP A 319 35.21 12.20 -8.89
N ARG A 320 35.87 12.69 -7.83
CA ARG A 320 35.69 14.04 -7.22
C ARG A 320 34.34 14.28 -6.53
N THR A 321 33.56 13.23 -6.29
CA THR A 321 32.31 13.21 -5.52
C THR A 321 32.37 12.11 -4.46
N VAL A 322 31.23 11.53 -4.08
CA VAL A 322 31.10 10.42 -3.12
C VAL A 322 30.22 9.33 -3.74
N GLY A 323 30.57 8.07 -3.53
CA GLY A 323 29.77 6.91 -3.88
C GLY A 323 29.64 5.94 -2.71
N ILE A 324 28.86 4.88 -2.91
CA ILE A 324 28.63 3.82 -1.92
C ILE A 324 29.24 2.52 -2.43
N ARG A 325 30.08 1.89 -1.62
CA ARG A 325 30.59 0.52 -1.82
C ARG A 325 29.78 -0.45 -0.95
N PRO A 326 28.88 -1.27 -1.53
CA PRO A 326 28.20 -2.33 -0.79
C PRO A 326 29.20 -3.25 -0.10
N CYS A 327 28.89 -3.68 1.12
CA CYS A 327 29.71 -4.61 1.89
C CYS A 327 29.29 -6.06 1.66
N THR A 328 27.99 -6.31 1.51
CA THR A 328 27.42 -7.65 1.30
C THR A 328 26.37 -7.63 0.19
N GLU A 329 25.97 -8.80 -0.31
CA GLU A 329 24.85 -8.89 -1.27
C GLU A 329 23.53 -8.34 -0.70
N ASN A 330 23.33 -8.40 0.63
CA ASN A 330 22.13 -7.89 1.27
C ASN A 330 21.98 -6.36 1.14
N ASP A 331 23.08 -5.65 0.93
CA ASP A 331 23.11 -4.20 0.79
C ASP A 331 22.50 -3.73 -0.54
N LEU A 332 22.36 -4.66 -1.49
CA LEU A 332 21.84 -4.46 -2.84
C LEU A 332 20.35 -4.85 -2.97
N ARG A 333 19.66 -5.16 -1.87
CA ARG A 333 18.24 -5.57 -1.88
C ARG A 333 17.29 -4.41 -2.17
N LEU A 334 17.21 -4.02 -3.43
CA LEU A 334 16.30 -2.98 -3.94
C LEU A 334 15.01 -3.63 -4.47
N THR A 335 14.07 -3.94 -3.57
CA THR A 335 12.84 -4.71 -3.87
C THR A 335 11.60 -3.85 -4.14
N GLY A 336 11.69 -2.53 -3.97
CA GLY A 336 10.64 -1.56 -4.20
C GLY A 336 10.40 -1.25 -5.69
N ILE A 337 9.33 -0.52 -5.99
CA ILE A 337 8.99 -0.10 -7.35
C ILE A 337 9.89 1.06 -7.79
N ARG A 338 10.32 1.04 -9.05
CA ARG A 338 11.22 2.05 -9.62
C ARG A 338 10.63 3.47 -9.61
N PHE A 339 11.47 4.47 -9.35
CA PHE A 339 11.19 5.91 -9.50
C PHE A 339 11.00 6.28 -10.96
N GLY A 340 10.07 7.20 -11.19
CA GLY A 340 9.80 7.77 -12.50
C GLY A 340 8.51 8.59 -12.50
N ALA A 341 8.67 9.90 -12.71
CA ALA A 341 7.64 10.94 -12.65
C ALA A 341 6.50 10.85 -13.70
N SER A 342 6.38 9.71 -14.39
CA SER A 342 5.46 9.45 -15.50
C SER A 342 4.80 8.05 -15.44
N ILE A 343 5.18 7.19 -14.48
CA ILE A 343 4.61 5.84 -14.34
C ILE A 343 3.69 5.79 -13.13
N GLY A 344 2.44 5.39 -13.34
CA GLY A 344 1.42 5.27 -12.31
C GLY A 344 0.10 5.95 -12.67
N ILE A 345 -0.85 5.87 -11.75
CA ILE A 345 -2.19 6.41 -11.95
C ILE A 345 -2.20 7.93 -11.81
N LYS A 346 -3.10 8.56 -12.56
CA LYS A 346 -3.58 9.92 -12.34
C LYS A 346 -5.08 9.88 -12.12
N LEU A 347 -5.61 10.75 -11.27
CA LEU A 347 -7.04 10.76 -10.99
C LEU A 347 -7.79 11.59 -12.04
N PRO A 348 -8.96 11.12 -12.51
CA PRO A 348 -9.60 9.84 -12.17
C PRO A 348 -8.94 8.65 -12.88
N TYR A 349 -8.88 7.50 -12.20
CA TYR A 349 -8.36 6.25 -12.76
C TYR A 349 -9.38 5.12 -12.65
N VAL A 350 -9.48 4.28 -13.69
CA VAL A 350 -10.39 3.13 -13.73
C VAL A 350 -9.63 1.86 -14.10
N PHE A 351 -9.52 0.94 -13.14
CA PHE A 351 -9.02 -0.42 -13.34
C PHE A 351 -10.17 -1.31 -13.82
N SER A 352 -10.25 -1.56 -15.13
CA SER A 352 -11.44 -2.14 -15.77
C SER A 352 -11.29 -3.64 -16.08
N PHE A 353 -12.30 -4.43 -15.71
CA PHE A 353 -12.43 -5.84 -16.11
C PHE A 353 -13.14 -6.02 -17.45
N TYR A 354 -13.45 -4.93 -18.16
CA TYR A 354 -14.24 -5.00 -19.38
C TYR A 354 -13.61 -5.93 -20.43
N ALA A 355 -14.35 -6.97 -20.82
CA ALA A 355 -13.91 -7.92 -21.85
C ALA A 355 -14.25 -7.44 -23.27
N SER A 356 -13.26 -7.52 -24.17
CA SER A 356 -13.40 -7.16 -25.60
C SER A 356 -14.25 -8.15 -26.38
N SER A 357 -14.40 -9.38 -25.88
CA SER A 357 -15.30 -10.40 -26.42
C SER A 357 -16.02 -11.16 -25.30
N GLN A 358 -16.88 -12.12 -25.69
CA GLN A 358 -17.53 -13.01 -24.73
C GLN A 358 -16.59 -14.11 -24.20
N ALA A 359 -15.32 -14.11 -24.60
CA ALA A 359 -14.34 -15.05 -24.10
C ALA A 359 -13.77 -14.57 -22.75
N ASN A 360 -13.68 -15.49 -21.79
CA ASN A 360 -12.99 -15.21 -20.54
C ASN A 360 -11.52 -14.85 -20.81
N LYS A 361 -10.98 -13.90 -20.03
CA LYS A 361 -9.60 -13.40 -20.06
C LYS A 361 -9.26 -12.54 -21.28
N ASP A 362 -10.17 -12.40 -22.25
CA ASP A 362 -10.02 -11.46 -23.35
C ASP A 362 -10.44 -10.06 -22.91
N CYS A 363 -9.68 -9.49 -21.98
CA CYS A 363 -9.95 -8.17 -21.41
C CYS A 363 -9.41 -7.06 -22.31
N LYS A 364 -10.17 -5.96 -22.46
CA LYS A 364 -9.77 -4.83 -23.29
C LYS A 364 -8.59 -4.05 -22.69
N TYR A 365 -8.64 -3.82 -21.38
CA TYR A 365 -7.72 -2.91 -20.68
C TYR A 365 -6.67 -3.59 -19.80
N ILE A 366 -6.88 -4.86 -19.47
CA ILE A 366 -5.99 -5.61 -18.58
C ILE A 366 -5.59 -6.95 -19.21
N THR A 367 -4.50 -7.53 -18.73
CA THR A 367 -4.10 -8.91 -19.00
C THR A 367 -4.36 -9.74 -17.75
N ILE A 368 -4.87 -10.97 -17.90
CA ILE A 368 -5.28 -11.79 -16.77
C ILE A 368 -4.60 -13.16 -16.78
N LYS A 369 -4.11 -13.54 -15.61
CA LYS A 369 -3.72 -14.89 -15.22
C LYS A 369 -4.65 -15.38 -14.13
N ASP A 370 -5.32 -16.51 -14.37
CA ASP A 370 -6.16 -17.16 -13.36
C ASP A 370 -5.32 -17.68 -12.19
N GLY A 371 -5.92 -17.71 -11.01
CA GLY A 371 -5.31 -18.32 -9.83
C GLY A 371 -5.49 -19.84 -9.85
N THR A 372 -4.56 -20.55 -9.22
CA THR A 372 -4.60 -22.01 -9.07
C THR A 372 -4.90 -22.42 -7.64
N PHE A 373 -5.56 -23.57 -7.49
CA PHE A 373 -5.89 -24.13 -6.18
C PHE A 373 -4.63 -24.44 -5.36
N ASP A 374 -3.61 -25.04 -5.99
CA ASP A 374 -2.36 -25.42 -5.32
C ASP A 374 -1.65 -24.21 -4.69
N LYS A 375 -1.83 -23.03 -5.27
CA LYS A 375 -1.29 -21.75 -4.77
C LYS A 375 -2.32 -20.91 -4.04
N GLN A 376 -3.53 -21.44 -3.80
CA GLN A 376 -4.63 -20.77 -3.13
C GLN A 376 -4.90 -19.37 -3.73
N GLY A 377 -4.74 -19.26 -5.05
CA GLY A 377 -4.96 -18.03 -5.81
C GLY A 377 -3.87 -16.98 -5.72
N THR A 378 -2.80 -17.16 -4.96
CA THR A 378 -1.69 -16.19 -4.85
C THR A 378 -0.95 -15.94 -6.18
N ASP A 379 -1.19 -16.77 -7.18
CA ASP A 379 -0.70 -16.63 -8.55
C ASP A 379 -1.70 -15.98 -9.51
N PHE A 380 -2.89 -15.61 -9.03
CA PHE A 380 -3.83 -14.77 -9.76
C PHE A 380 -3.23 -13.39 -9.96
N LYS A 381 -3.32 -12.88 -11.19
CA LYS A 381 -2.81 -11.57 -11.54
C LYS A 381 -3.68 -10.95 -12.63
N ALA A 382 -4.12 -9.71 -12.41
CA ALA A 382 -4.70 -8.86 -13.44
C ALA A 382 -3.84 -7.59 -13.53
N GLU A 383 -3.33 -7.27 -14.71
CA GLU A 383 -2.35 -6.20 -14.93
C GLU A 383 -2.88 -5.21 -15.96
N ASP A 384 -2.76 -3.91 -15.68
CA ASP A 384 -3.04 -2.90 -16.70
C ASP A 384 -2.14 -3.12 -17.93
N LYS A 385 -2.73 -3.06 -19.12
CA LYS A 385 -1.99 -3.22 -20.38
C LYS A 385 -1.12 -2.00 -20.70
N ASP A 386 -1.40 -0.85 -20.10
CA ASP A 386 -0.56 0.33 -20.22
C ASP A 386 0.63 0.22 -19.25
N ASN A 387 1.82 -0.03 -19.82
CA ASN A 387 3.07 -0.14 -19.09
C ASN A 387 3.51 1.18 -18.42
N ASN A 388 2.82 2.30 -18.69
CA ASN A 388 3.02 3.55 -17.96
C ASN A 388 2.10 3.67 -16.74
N ILE A 389 1.23 2.70 -16.47
CA ILE A 389 0.34 2.71 -15.30
C ILE A 389 0.81 1.68 -14.28
N CYS A 390 1.16 0.48 -14.73
CA CYS A 390 1.67 -0.62 -13.89
C CYS A 390 0.74 -0.97 -12.70
N ALA A 391 -0.56 -0.69 -12.82
CA ALA A 391 -1.53 -1.09 -11.82
C ALA A 391 -1.75 -2.61 -11.91
N VAL A 392 -1.80 -3.26 -10.74
CA VAL A 392 -1.94 -4.71 -10.66
C VAL A 392 -2.97 -5.08 -9.60
N LEU A 393 -3.87 -5.98 -9.93
CA LEU A 393 -4.75 -6.66 -8.99
C LEU A 393 -4.24 -8.08 -8.75
N THR A 394 -3.94 -8.40 -7.49
CA THR A 394 -3.70 -9.76 -7.01
C THR A 394 -4.82 -10.16 -6.06
N ALA A 395 -4.93 -11.45 -5.76
CA ALA A 395 -5.96 -11.97 -4.88
C ALA A 395 -5.50 -13.21 -4.14
N ARG A 396 -6.22 -13.56 -3.07
CA ARG A 396 -6.04 -14.81 -2.33
C ARG A 396 -7.38 -15.32 -1.85
N ALA A 397 -7.63 -16.61 -2.03
CA ALA A 397 -8.80 -17.31 -1.51
C ALA A 397 -8.40 -18.71 -1.02
N ILE A 398 -9.06 -19.23 0.01
CA ILE A 398 -8.65 -20.50 0.63
C ILE A 398 -9.70 -21.58 0.36
N GLY A 399 -9.39 -22.55 -0.50
CA GLY A 399 -10.20 -23.73 -0.73
C GLY A 399 -9.69 -24.93 0.08
N ARG A 400 -10.59 -25.82 0.49
CA ARG A 400 -10.21 -27.13 1.09
C ARG A 400 -9.96 -28.20 0.03
N THR A 401 -10.59 -28.04 -1.12
CA THR A 401 -10.49 -28.91 -2.29
C THR A 401 -10.48 -28.03 -3.54
N SER A 402 -10.04 -28.59 -4.67
CA SER A 402 -10.07 -27.89 -5.95
C SER A 402 -11.49 -27.48 -6.39
N SER A 403 -12.54 -28.19 -5.96
CA SER A 403 -13.94 -27.83 -6.24
C SER A 403 -14.41 -26.57 -5.49
N ASP A 404 -13.81 -26.29 -4.34
CA ASP A 404 -14.13 -25.17 -3.46
C ASP A 404 -13.38 -23.89 -3.87
N PHE A 405 -12.50 -23.97 -4.87
CA PHE A 405 -11.64 -22.87 -5.29
C PHE A 405 -11.97 -22.39 -6.69
N ARG A 406 -11.95 -21.07 -6.87
CA ARG A 406 -12.01 -20.38 -8.16
C ARG A 406 -11.46 -18.99 -7.95
N MET A 407 -10.56 -18.57 -8.83
CA MET A 407 -10.12 -17.20 -8.97
C MET A 407 -9.83 -16.96 -10.44
N THR A 408 -10.82 -16.46 -11.18
CA THR A 408 -10.75 -16.35 -12.64
C THR A 408 -11.45 -15.09 -13.11
N HIS A 409 -11.22 -14.68 -14.35
CA HIS A 409 -12.06 -13.70 -15.00
C HIS A 409 -13.25 -14.35 -15.71
N TRP A 410 -14.43 -13.76 -15.51
CA TRP A 410 -15.65 -14.16 -16.18
C TRP A 410 -16.20 -13.01 -17.05
N ALA A 411 -16.24 -13.24 -18.36
CA ALA A 411 -16.91 -12.35 -19.31
C ALA A 411 -18.42 -12.61 -19.25
N ASP A 412 -19.19 -11.68 -18.68
CA ASP A 412 -20.64 -11.83 -18.48
C ASP A 412 -21.44 -11.29 -19.68
N GLU A 413 -22.58 -11.90 -20.02
CA GLU A 413 -23.38 -11.50 -21.19
C GLU A 413 -23.91 -10.06 -21.09
N GLY A 414 -24.09 -9.53 -19.86
CA GLY A 414 -24.51 -8.14 -19.62
C GLY A 414 -23.39 -7.10 -19.65
N ALA A 415 -22.13 -7.50 -19.91
CA ALA A 415 -20.91 -6.73 -19.63
C ALA A 415 -20.70 -6.42 -18.14
N HIS A 416 -21.28 -7.26 -17.26
CA HIS A 416 -21.02 -7.26 -15.82
C HIS A 416 -19.79 -8.13 -15.53
N ASP A 417 -18.70 -7.90 -16.26
CA ASP A 417 -17.52 -8.75 -16.14
C ASP A 417 -16.97 -8.69 -14.75
N ASN A 418 -16.50 -9.83 -14.27
CA ASN A 418 -16.19 -9.95 -12.87
C ASN A 418 -15.04 -10.92 -12.65
N ILE A 419 -14.50 -10.86 -11.43
CA ILE A 419 -13.56 -11.82 -10.89
C ILE A 419 -14.30 -12.63 -9.81
N PRO A 420 -14.83 -13.82 -10.15
CA PRO A 420 -15.34 -14.73 -9.14
C PRO A 420 -14.21 -15.29 -8.29
N ALA A 421 -14.33 -15.11 -6.98
CA ALA A 421 -13.49 -15.69 -5.95
C ALA A 421 -14.33 -16.63 -5.08
N LYS A 422 -14.10 -17.94 -5.21
CA LYS A 422 -14.72 -18.91 -4.30
C LYS A 422 -13.92 -19.03 -3.01
N SER A 423 -14.63 -19.16 -1.89
CA SER A 423 -14.04 -19.37 -0.56
C SER A 423 -13.19 -18.19 -0.08
N MET A 424 -13.77 -16.99 -0.16
CA MET A 424 -13.27 -15.84 0.59
C MET A 424 -13.68 -16.02 2.05
N VAL A 425 -12.74 -16.35 2.94
CA VAL A 425 -13.04 -16.69 4.34
C VAL A 425 -12.41 -15.67 5.28
N ALA A 426 -13.23 -15.08 6.15
CA ALA A 426 -12.77 -14.14 7.17
C ALA A 426 -11.78 -14.81 8.14
N GLY A 427 -10.68 -14.11 8.45
CA GLY A 427 -9.61 -14.60 9.31
C GLY A 427 -8.63 -15.60 8.67
N GLN A 428 -8.73 -15.83 7.35
CA GLN A 428 -7.85 -16.75 6.61
C GLN A 428 -6.97 -16.02 5.56
N ASN A 429 -6.72 -14.73 5.79
CA ASN A 429 -5.96 -13.85 4.88
C ASN A 429 -6.44 -13.93 3.40
N CYS A 430 -7.75 -14.02 3.18
CA CYS A 430 -8.36 -13.90 1.86
C CYS A 430 -8.50 -12.41 1.49
N TYR A 431 -8.23 -12.03 0.24
CA TYR A 431 -8.30 -10.63 -0.18
C TYR A 431 -8.36 -10.47 -1.70
N PHE A 432 -8.77 -9.27 -2.13
CA PHE A 432 -8.36 -8.64 -3.38
C PHE A 432 -7.41 -7.48 -3.04
N LEU A 433 -6.27 -7.39 -3.71
CA LEU A 433 -5.25 -6.37 -3.45
C LEU A 433 -4.92 -5.66 -4.75
N LEU A 434 -5.27 -4.38 -4.82
CA LEU A 434 -4.96 -3.50 -5.93
C LEU A 434 -3.71 -2.67 -5.58
N THR A 435 -2.65 -2.84 -6.36
CA THR A 435 -1.38 -2.13 -6.27
C THR A 435 -1.37 -1.02 -7.32
N LEU A 436 -1.20 0.23 -6.87
CA LEU A 436 -1.36 1.43 -7.69
C LEU A 436 -0.14 2.34 -7.55
N PRO A 437 0.84 2.28 -8.47
CA PRO A 437 1.90 3.29 -8.54
C PRO A 437 1.30 4.68 -8.76
N LEU A 438 1.88 5.72 -8.18
CA LEU A 438 1.32 7.08 -8.20
C LEU A 438 2.13 8.02 -9.11
N ALA A 439 1.51 8.47 -10.21
CA ALA A 439 2.12 9.46 -11.12
C ALA A 439 1.82 10.92 -10.72
N GLN A 440 1.05 11.13 -9.65
CA GLN A 440 0.70 12.42 -9.07
C GLN A 440 0.58 12.31 -7.55
N ASP A 441 0.66 13.43 -6.84
CA ASP A 441 0.25 13.48 -5.44
C ASP A 441 -1.23 13.18 -5.32
N MET A 442 -1.59 12.40 -4.31
CA MET A 442 -2.99 12.08 -4.04
C MET A 442 -3.59 13.19 -3.18
N PRO A 443 -4.85 13.61 -3.45
CA PRO A 443 -5.53 14.55 -2.58
C PRO A 443 -5.73 13.94 -1.19
N ALA A 444 -5.81 14.79 -0.16
CA ALA A 444 -6.05 14.36 1.22
C ALA A 444 -7.33 13.52 1.38
N LYS A 445 -8.31 13.73 0.48
CA LYS A 445 -9.52 12.93 0.40
C LYS A 445 -9.80 12.52 -1.04
N PHE A 446 -10.07 11.24 -1.23
CA PHE A 446 -10.52 10.67 -2.50
C PHE A 446 -11.57 9.60 -2.23
N ARG A 447 -12.10 8.98 -3.27
CA ARG A 447 -13.04 7.86 -3.15
C ARG A 447 -12.64 6.70 -4.05
N VAL A 448 -13.07 5.52 -3.64
CA VAL A 448 -12.91 4.27 -4.39
C VAL A 448 -14.29 3.67 -4.59
N SER A 449 -14.68 3.48 -5.85
CA SER A 449 -15.98 2.92 -6.23
C SER A 449 -15.80 1.61 -6.99
N PHE A 450 -16.59 0.60 -6.66
CA PHE A 450 -16.52 -0.72 -7.28
C PHE A 450 -17.82 -1.51 -7.09
N GLY A 451 -17.98 -2.59 -7.85
CA GLY A 451 -19.06 -3.53 -7.65
C GLY A 451 -18.63 -4.75 -6.82
N LEU A 452 -19.46 -5.20 -5.89
CA LEU A 452 -19.24 -6.43 -5.13
C LEU A 452 -20.55 -7.21 -4.98
N SER A 453 -20.45 -8.53 -4.92
CA SER A 453 -21.59 -9.41 -4.69
C SER A 453 -21.18 -10.72 -4.04
N GLY A 454 -22.16 -11.46 -3.54
CA GLY A 454 -21.95 -12.75 -2.93
C GLY A 454 -23.15 -13.67 -3.09
N THR A 455 -22.90 -14.96 -3.26
CA THR A 455 -23.93 -16.00 -3.06
C THR A 455 -24.34 -16.06 -1.59
N GLY A 456 -25.43 -16.75 -1.25
CA GLY A 456 -25.96 -16.78 0.12
C GLY A 456 -24.98 -17.25 1.21
N GLY A 457 -23.99 -18.08 0.85
CA GLY A 457 -22.94 -18.56 1.75
C GLY A 457 -21.68 -17.68 1.79
N ALA A 458 -21.59 -16.64 0.95
CA ALA A 458 -20.44 -15.75 0.88
C ALA A 458 -20.38 -14.81 2.09
N PRO A 459 -19.21 -14.25 2.44
CA PRO A 459 -19.10 -13.27 3.50
C PRO A 459 -19.99 -12.06 3.25
N ARG A 460 -20.73 -11.66 4.28
CA ARG A 460 -21.54 -10.44 4.27
C ARG A 460 -20.68 -9.19 4.44
N ASP A 461 -19.76 -9.22 5.40
CA ASP A 461 -19.08 -8.03 5.90
C ASP A 461 -17.63 -7.98 5.40
N TRP A 462 -17.28 -6.83 4.82
CA TRP A 462 -16.02 -6.55 4.13
C TRP A 462 -15.46 -5.21 4.58
N VAL A 463 -14.17 -4.99 4.33
CA VAL A 463 -13.53 -3.70 4.55
C VAL A 463 -12.51 -3.41 3.46
N LEU A 464 -12.36 -2.13 3.11
CA LEU A 464 -11.28 -1.63 2.27
C LEU A 464 -10.21 -1.00 3.17
N ALA A 465 -9.04 -1.62 3.24
CA ALA A 465 -7.85 -1.08 3.89
C ALA A 465 -6.88 -0.49 2.87
N TYR A 466 -5.99 0.38 3.32
CA TYR A 466 -4.95 0.98 2.48
C TYR A 466 -3.56 0.90 3.12
N SER A 467 -2.52 1.03 2.30
CA SER A 467 -1.11 1.01 2.71
C SER A 467 -0.24 1.72 1.66
N ASN A 468 0.96 2.17 2.03
CA ASN A 468 2.00 2.61 1.10
C ASN A 468 3.24 1.71 1.04
N ASP A 469 3.30 0.66 1.87
CA ASP A 469 4.44 -0.26 2.03
C ASP A 469 4.09 -1.73 1.73
N ASN A 470 2.80 -2.07 1.60
CA ASN A 470 2.26 -3.43 1.48
C ASN A 470 2.52 -4.36 2.69
N GLU A 471 2.96 -3.80 3.81
CA GLU A 471 3.23 -4.52 5.05
C GLU A 471 2.21 -4.11 6.11
N THR A 472 2.07 -2.80 6.32
CA THR A 472 1.17 -2.21 7.31
C THR A 472 -0.11 -1.71 6.64
N PHE A 473 -1.21 -2.46 6.81
CA PHE A 473 -2.52 -2.08 6.29
C PHE A 473 -3.35 -1.34 7.33
N ILE A 474 -3.79 -0.13 6.98
CA ILE A 474 -4.59 0.74 7.83
C ILE A 474 -6.07 0.55 7.47
N THR A 475 -6.86 0.24 8.49
CA THR A 475 -8.32 0.29 8.44
C THR A 475 -8.79 1.42 9.35
N PRO A 476 -9.53 2.41 8.84
CA PRO A 476 -10.09 3.46 9.69
C PRO A 476 -11.03 2.91 10.77
N ASP A 477 -10.84 3.36 12.02
CA ASP A 477 -11.63 2.93 13.17
C ASP A 477 -13.06 3.49 13.17
N ASP A 478 -13.36 4.47 12.32
CA ASP A 478 -14.67 5.13 12.19
C ASP A 478 -15.67 4.33 11.33
N ASN A 479 -15.29 3.14 10.85
CA ASN A 479 -16.05 2.29 9.93
C ASN A 479 -16.37 2.94 8.58
N SER A 480 -15.70 4.03 8.19
CA SER A 480 -15.92 4.71 6.90
C SER A 480 -15.63 3.83 5.68
N THR A 481 -14.85 2.77 5.85
CA THR A 481 -14.49 1.81 4.80
C THR A 481 -15.17 0.45 4.90
N ALA A 482 -16.08 0.29 5.86
CA ALA A 482 -16.85 -0.93 6.05
C ALA A 482 -17.91 -1.09 4.95
N ILE A 483 -18.06 -2.32 4.45
CA ILE A 483 -18.95 -2.68 3.35
C ILE A 483 -19.78 -3.88 3.77
N SER A 484 -21.08 -3.88 3.43
CA SER A 484 -21.97 -5.00 3.70
C SER A 484 -22.74 -5.42 2.44
N VAL A 485 -22.62 -6.69 2.07
CA VAL A 485 -23.40 -7.34 1.01
C VAL A 485 -24.66 -7.89 1.64
N THR A 486 -25.75 -7.14 1.57
CA THR A 486 -26.97 -7.42 2.35
C THR A 486 -27.94 -8.38 1.68
N GLN A 487 -27.74 -8.69 0.39
CA GLN A 487 -28.63 -9.56 -0.37
C GLN A 487 -27.83 -10.54 -1.26
N PRO A 488 -28.25 -11.81 -1.34
CA PRO A 488 -27.55 -12.81 -2.12
C PRO A 488 -27.87 -12.67 -3.60
N ILE A 489 -26.90 -12.98 -4.46
CA ILE A 489 -27.15 -13.14 -5.89
C ILE A 489 -27.64 -14.56 -6.20
N SER A 490 -28.60 -14.66 -7.12
CA SER A 490 -29.18 -15.93 -7.57
C SER A 490 -28.57 -16.46 -8.87
N SER A 491 -27.92 -15.62 -9.67
CA SER A 491 -27.24 -16.01 -10.90
C SER A 491 -26.14 -15.01 -11.32
N SER A 492 -25.52 -15.21 -12.49
CA SER A 492 -24.54 -14.29 -13.07
C SER A 492 -25.19 -13.00 -13.58
N GLY A 493 -24.44 -11.90 -13.55
CA GLY A 493 -24.95 -10.57 -13.91
C GLY A 493 -25.63 -9.79 -12.77
N PHE A 494 -25.59 -10.25 -11.52
CA PHE A 494 -26.16 -9.52 -10.37
C PHE A 494 -25.04 -8.94 -9.51
N PHE A 495 -25.17 -7.67 -9.12
CA PHE A 495 -24.16 -6.97 -8.34
C PHE A 495 -24.71 -5.79 -7.55
N PHE A 496 -23.90 -5.29 -6.62
CA PHE A 496 -24.17 -4.09 -5.82
C PHE A 496 -23.00 -3.12 -5.95
N TYR A 497 -23.31 -1.83 -5.94
CA TYR A 497 -22.29 -0.78 -6.04
C TYR A 497 -21.91 -0.27 -4.65
N TYR A 498 -20.63 0.03 -4.49
CA TYR A 498 -20.10 0.64 -3.29
C TYR A 498 -19.24 1.84 -3.68
N THR A 499 -19.31 2.89 -2.87
CA THR A 499 -18.38 4.02 -2.91
C THR A 499 -17.84 4.21 -1.51
N VAL A 500 -16.53 4.08 -1.37
CA VAL A 500 -15.80 4.20 -0.12
C VAL A 500 -15.01 5.51 -0.13
N PRO A 501 -15.37 6.51 0.68
CA PRO A 501 -14.51 7.67 0.87
C PRO A 501 -13.26 7.25 1.65
N LEU A 502 -12.10 7.73 1.22
CA LEU A 502 -10.82 7.53 1.90
C LEU A 502 -10.21 8.87 2.27
N THR A 503 -9.79 8.98 3.52
CA THR A 503 -8.98 10.09 4.05
C THR A 503 -7.75 9.46 4.70
N PRO A 504 -6.70 9.13 3.91
CA PRO A 504 -5.53 8.46 4.45
C PRO A 504 -4.84 9.30 5.53
N THR A 505 -4.36 8.65 6.59
CA THR A 505 -3.52 9.28 7.62
C THR A 505 -2.06 9.42 7.17
N ILE A 506 -1.68 8.69 6.13
CA ILE A 506 -0.37 8.74 5.48
C ILE A 506 -0.40 9.67 4.27
N ASN A 507 0.65 10.46 4.07
CA ASN A 507 0.79 11.29 2.88
C ASN A 507 1.19 10.41 1.68
N LEU A 508 0.30 10.33 0.69
CA LEU A 508 0.50 9.59 -0.55
C LEU A 508 1.00 10.54 -1.64
N THR A 509 2.29 10.48 -1.91
CA THR A 509 2.99 11.37 -2.83
C THR A 509 3.34 10.68 -4.14
N LYS A 510 3.58 11.48 -5.18
CA LYS A 510 4.07 11.01 -6.47
C LYS A 510 5.33 10.15 -6.31
N GLY A 511 5.41 9.06 -7.05
CA GLY A 511 6.51 8.09 -7.00
C GLY A 511 6.34 7.00 -5.94
N GLN A 512 5.37 7.14 -5.03
CA GLN A 512 4.98 6.07 -4.10
C GLN A 512 3.98 5.11 -4.75
N THR A 513 3.60 4.08 -3.98
CA THR A 513 2.57 3.13 -4.37
C THR A 513 1.45 3.16 -3.35
N LEU A 514 0.21 3.26 -3.82
CA LEU A 514 -0.98 3.03 -3.02
C LEU A 514 -1.39 1.56 -3.14
N TYR A 515 -1.51 0.87 -2.02
CA TYR A 515 -2.10 -0.46 -1.94
C TYR A 515 -3.51 -0.34 -1.38
N LEU A 516 -4.49 -0.94 -2.06
CA LEU A 516 -5.89 -1.03 -1.63
C LEU A 516 -6.27 -2.50 -1.46
N LYS A 517 -6.55 -2.91 -0.22
CA LYS A 517 -6.85 -4.30 0.13
C LYS A 517 -8.31 -4.43 0.57
N LEU A 518 -9.10 -5.15 -0.23
CA LEU A 518 -10.49 -5.48 0.06
C LEU A 518 -10.56 -6.91 0.62
N TYR A 519 -11.02 -7.09 1.86
CA TYR A 519 -11.06 -8.41 2.51
C TYR A 519 -12.27 -8.59 3.43
N PRO A 520 -12.72 -9.85 3.65
CA PRO A 520 -13.84 -10.15 4.53
C PRO A 520 -13.41 -10.10 6.01
N THR A 521 -14.24 -9.48 6.86
CA THR A 521 -13.96 -9.28 8.29
C THR A 521 -14.86 -10.14 9.19
N GLY A 522 -16.10 -10.38 8.76
CA GLY A 522 -17.11 -11.11 9.53
C GLY A 522 -17.26 -12.59 9.12
N LYS A 523 -17.65 -13.43 10.07
CA LYS A 523 -18.03 -14.83 9.80
C LYS A 523 -19.50 -14.98 9.39
N THR A 524 -20.28 -13.91 9.34
CA THR A 524 -21.68 -13.94 8.92
C THR A 524 -21.78 -14.03 7.40
N SER A 525 -22.60 -14.96 6.91
CA SER A 525 -22.88 -15.07 5.48
C SER A 525 -23.95 -14.07 5.05
N VAL A 526 -24.07 -13.82 3.74
CA VAL A 526 -25.11 -12.94 3.19
C VAL A 526 -26.53 -13.38 3.60
N ASN A 527 -26.80 -14.70 3.71
CA ASN A 527 -28.08 -15.23 4.20
C ASN A 527 -28.23 -15.23 5.74
N GLY A 528 -27.29 -14.64 6.49
CA GLY A 528 -27.32 -14.62 7.95
C GLY A 528 -26.81 -15.89 8.63
N GLY A 529 -26.28 -16.86 7.88
CA GLY A 529 -25.62 -18.06 8.41
C GLY A 529 -24.13 -17.85 8.66
N THR A 530 -23.36 -18.93 8.64
CA THR A 530 -21.89 -18.89 8.69
C THR A 530 -21.32 -18.82 7.27
N ALA A 531 -20.50 -17.80 7.00
CA ALA A 531 -19.75 -17.69 5.76
C ALA A 531 -18.78 -18.87 5.66
N GLY A 532 -18.74 -19.53 4.50
CA GLY A 532 -18.05 -20.80 4.37
C GLY A 532 -17.44 -21.03 2.99
N TYR A 533 -16.69 -22.12 2.91
CA TYR A 533 -16.07 -22.61 1.68
C TYR A 533 -17.12 -22.90 0.59
N ASN A 534 -16.67 -22.90 -0.66
CA ASN A 534 -17.47 -23.13 -1.88
C ASN A 534 -18.56 -22.07 -2.16
N SER A 535 -18.58 -20.98 -1.40
CA SER A 535 -19.40 -19.81 -1.71
C SER A 535 -18.64 -18.86 -2.62
N ASP A 536 -19.36 -18.21 -3.54
CA ASP A 536 -18.82 -17.23 -4.47
C ASP A 536 -18.98 -15.81 -3.96
N SER A 537 -17.87 -15.09 -3.86
CA SER A 537 -17.81 -13.63 -3.88
C SER A 537 -17.39 -13.18 -5.27
N ARG A 538 -17.97 -12.11 -5.80
CA ARG A 538 -17.60 -11.61 -7.13
C ARG A 538 -17.35 -10.13 -7.07
N LEU A 539 -16.14 -9.75 -7.44
CA LEU A 539 -15.73 -8.37 -7.66
C LEU A 539 -16.11 -7.99 -9.09
N HIS A 540 -16.90 -6.95 -9.26
CA HIS A 540 -17.55 -6.62 -10.53
C HIS A 540 -16.98 -5.37 -11.19
N SER A 541 -16.98 -5.43 -12.53
CA SER A 541 -16.78 -4.39 -13.53
C SER A 541 -15.46 -3.61 -13.49
N CYS A 542 -15.21 -2.87 -12.42
CA CYS A 542 -14.00 -2.07 -12.28
C CYS A 542 -13.78 -1.60 -10.84
N PHE A 543 -12.57 -1.12 -10.55
CA PHE A 543 -12.32 -0.14 -9.51
C PHE A 543 -12.16 1.25 -10.15
N ALA A 544 -12.94 2.22 -9.71
CA ALA A 544 -12.77 3.62 -10.05
C ALA A 544 -12.20 4.37 -8.83
N ILE A 545 -11.11 5.10 -9.03
CA ILE A 545 -10.46 5.92 -8.01
C ILE A 545 -10.51 7.37 -8.49
N GLU A 546 -11.12 8.24 -7.68
CA GLU A 546 -11.43 9.61 -8.06
C GLU A 546 -11.16 10.57 -6.90
N ALA A 547 -10.62 11.75 -7.21
CA ALA A 547 -10.64 12.85 -6.25
C ALA A 547 -12.10 13.20 -5.91
N ILE A 548 -12.34 13.78 -4.73
CA ILE A 548 -13.65 14.38 -4.48
C ILE A 548 -13.81 15.56 -5.44
N PRO A 549 -14.77 15.52 -6.37
CA PRO A 549 -14.87 16.52 -7.42
C PRO A 549 -15.24 17.88 -6.81
N SER A 550 -14.64 18.92 -7.36
CA SER A 550 -14.97 20.32 -7.03
C SER A 550 -15.08 21.07 -8.35
N PHE A 551 -16.24 21.69 -8.55
CA PHE A 551 -16.57 22.43 -9.75
C PHE A 551 -16.84 23.89 -9.38
N HIS A 552 -16.54 24.79 -10.31
CA HIS A 552 -16.86 26.20 -10.15
C HIS A 552 -17.19 26.81 -11.51
N THR A 553 -18.47 27.04 -11.72
CA THR A 553 -19.01 27.64 -12.92
C THR A 553 -19.55 29.02 -12.58
N ALA A 554 -18.96 30.04 -13.20
CA ALA A 554 -19.35 31.43 -12.95
C ALA A 554 -20.77 31.70 -13.48
N LYS A 555 -21.62 32.28 -12.63
CA LYS A 555 -22.98 32.67 -13.03
C LYS A 555 -22.94 33.66 -14.21
N PRO A 556 -23.60 33.36 -15.35
CA PRO A 556 -23.63 34.26 -16.50
C PRO A 556 -24.23 35.64 -16.16
N ALA A 557 -23.67 36.69 -16.76
CA ALA A 557 -24.17 38.04 -16.59
C ALA A 557 -25.63 38.16 -17.06
N GLY A 558 -26.48 38.77 -16.25
CA GLY A 558 -27.90 38.94 -16.56
C GLY A 558 -28.76 37.67 -16.39
N ALA A 559 -28.18 36.55 -15.89
CA ALA A 559 -28.95 35.34 -15.60
C ALA A 559 -29.96 35.58 -14.46
N LEU A 560 -31.24 35.44 -14.79
CA LEU A 560 -32.35 35.43 -13.85
C LEU A 560 -32.30 34.15 -13.00
N TYR A 561 -32.01 33.03 -13.64
CA TYR A 561 -31.84 31.72 -13.02
C TYR A 561 -30.63 31.03 -13.64
N PHE A 562 -29.84 30.34 -12.81
CA PHE A 562 -28.67 29.60 -13.24
C PHE A 562 -28.46 28.35 -12.36
N GLU A 563 -28.31 27.20 -12.99
CA GLU A 563 -28.02 25.92 -12.36
C GLU A 563 -26.88 25.21 -13.11
N PRO A 564 -25.65 25.27 -12.58
CA PRO A 564 -24.49 24.57 -13.13
C PRO A 564 -24.28 23.18 -12.54
N PHE A 565 -25.10 22.73 -11.57
CA PHE A 565 -24.94 21.45 -10.89
C PHE A 565 -23.58 21.19 -10.24
N ASP A 566 -22.77 22.23 -10.02
CA ASP A 566 -21.43 22.15 -9.40
C ASP A 566 -21.43 21.49 -8.01
N ASN A 567 -22.58 21.48 -7.31
CA ASN A 567 -22.73 20.86 -6.00
C ASN A 567 -23.06 19.36 -6.05
N LEU A 568 -23.26 18.79 -7.25
CA LEU A 568 -23.51 17.37 -7.41
C LEU A 568 -22.17 16.63 -7.43
N THR A 569 -21.97 15.74 -6.45
CA THR A 569 -20.69 15.04 -6.27
C THR A 569 -20.82 13.52 -6.26
N GLU A 570 -22.03 12.98 -6.18
CA GLU A 570 -22.25 11.53 -6.06
C GLU A 570 -22.32 10.81 -7.41
N GLY A 571 -22.10 9.50 -7.40
CA GLY A 571 -22.10 8.64 -8.59
C GLY A 571 -20.78 8.72 -9.37
N LEU A 572 -20.65 7.91 -10.42
CA LEU A 572 -19.50 7.94 -11.32
C LEU A 572 -19.76 8.89 -12.49
N ASP A 573 -18.71 9.56 -12.97
CA ASP A 573 -18.79 10.33 -14.21
C ASP A 573 -18.98 9.39 -15.41
N TYR A 574 -20.13 9.49 -16.07
CA TYR A 574 -20.47 8.71 -17.26
C TYR A 574 -19.45 8.89 -18.40
N LEU A 575 -18.77 10.04 -18.46
CA LEU A 575 -17.77 10.34 -19.48
C LEU A 575 -16.46 9.56 -19.33
N LEU A 576 -16.27 8.82 -18.24
CA LEU A 576 -15.20 7.82 -18.11
C LEU A 576 -15.38 6.63 -19.08
N GLY A 577 -16.53 6.53 -19.73
CA GLY A 577 -16.75 5.72 -20.92
C GLY A 577 -16.83 4.23 -20.65
N ASP A 578 -16.37 3.43 -21.61
CA ASP A 578 -16.51 1.96 -21.59
C ASP A 578 -15.64 1.28 -20.53
N LYS A 579 -14.62 1.95 -19.97
CA LYS A 579 -13.86 1.46 -18.82
C LYS A 579 -14.76 1.16 -17.61
N LEU A 580 -15.88 1.87 -17.48
CA LEU A 580 -16.85 1.63 -16.42
C LEU A 580 -17.62 0.31 -16.60
N ALA A 581 -17.63 -0.30 -17.78
CA ALA A 581 -18.39 -1.51 -18.07
C ALA A 581 -19.88 -1.35 -17.63
N ALA A 582 -20.38 -2.24 -16.77
CA ALA A 582 -21.74 -2.16 -16.22
C ALA A 582 -21.92 -1.02 -15.20
N MET A 583 -20.84 -0.54 -14.58
CA MET A 583 -20.87 0.58 -13.64
C MET A 583 -21.16 1.93 -14.29
N ALA A 584 -21.29 2.00 -15.62
CA ALA A 584 -21.80 3.19 -16.30
C ALA A 584 -23.19 3.61 -15.78
N ASN A 585 -24.02 2.66 -15.32
CA ASN A 585 -25.32 2.93 -14.71
C ASN A 585 -25.25 3.48 -13.28
N TYR A 586 -24.07 3.49 -12.65
CA TYR A 586 -23.93 3.88 -11.26
C TYR A 586 -24.00 5.40 -11.08
N CYS A 587 -25.18 5.88 -10.70
CA CYS A 587 -25.46 7.27 -10.37
C CYS A 587 -25.69 7.46 -8.87
N GLY A 588 -25.64 8.71 -8.40
CA GLY A 588 -25.89 9.05 -7.01
C GLY A 588 -27.37 9.03 -6.61
N SER A 589 -27.64 9.64 -5.47
CA SER A 589 -28.97 9.73 -4.88
C SER A 589 -29.98 10.46 -5.78
N ASP A 590 -31.27 10.16 -5.59
CA ASP A 590 -32.35 10.85 -6.28
C ASP A 590 -32.58 12.25 -5.70
N ILE A 591 -33.04 13.17 -6.56
CA ILE A 591 -33.37 14.55 -6.19
C ILE A 591 -34.30 14.63 -4.99
N THR A 592 -35.20 13.67 -4.80
CA THR A 592 -36.07 13.62 -3.62
C THR A 592 -35.27 13.63 -2.31
N SER A 593 -34.09 13.00 -2.28
CA SER A 593 -33.18 12.95 -1.12
C SER A 593 -32.09 14.03 -1.08
N TRP A 594 -31.93 14.86 -2.12
CA TRP A 594 -30.88 15.89 -2.07
C TRP A 594 -31.17 16.92 -0.98
N ALA A 595 -30.11 17.40 -0.33
CA ALA A 595 -30.19 18.48 0.63
C ALA A 595 -30.68 19.78 -0.04
N PRO A 596 -31.40 20.67 0.68
CA PRO A 596 -31.87 21.93 0.11
C PRO A 596 -30.77 22.81 -0.50
N SER A 597 -29.57 22.80 0.09
CA SER A 597 -28.40 23.53 -0.43
C SER A 597 -27.89 23.00 -1.77
N VAL A 598 -28.14 21.73 -2.07
CA VAL A 598 -27.76 21.07 -3.33
C VAL A 598 -28.82 21.31 -4.40
N LYS A 599 -30.10 21.41 -4.02
CA LYS A 599 -31.24 21.55 -4.95
C LYS A 599 -31.35 22.91 -5.63
N ASN A 600 -30.85 24.00 -5.03
CA ASN A 600 -31.01 25.36 -5.56
C ASN A 600 -32.46 25.68 -6.03
N GLY A 601 -33.45 25.20 -5.28
CA GLY A 601 -34.87 25.37 -5.57
C GLY A 601 -35.46 24.47 -6.67
N ILE A 602 -34.69 23.59 -7.31
CA ILE A 602 -35.21 22.61 -8.26
C ILE A 602 -35.90 21.43 -7.56
N SER A 603 -36.80 20.79 -8.28
CA SER A 603 -37.57 19.63 -7.84
C SER A 603 -37.73 18.65 -8.99
N GLY A 604 -38.09 17.41 -8.70
CA GLY A 604 -38.28 16.40 -9.73
C GLY A 604 -38.47 15.00 -9.18
N GLU A 605 -38.44 14.03 -10.08
CA GLU A 605 -38.49 12.60 -9.80
C GLU A 605 -37.60 11.85 -10.80
N ASN A 606 -36.91 10.80 -10.33
CA ASN A 606 -35.93 10.04 -11.13
C ASN A 606 -34.85 10.95 -11.73
N VAL A 607 -34.38 11.91 -10.93
CA VAL A 607 -33.26 12.80 -11.26
C VAL A 607 -32.12 12.44 -10.34
N ARG A 608 -31.01 11.97 -10.91
CA ARG A 608 -29.89 11.38 -10.17
C ARG A 608 -28.64 12.24 -10.27
N GLN A 609 -27.84 12.24 -9.21
CA GLN A 609 -26.56 12.94 -9.24
C GLN A 609 -25.57 12.22 -10.17
N ARG A 610 -24.83 13.02 -10.92
CA ARG A 610 -23.53 12.69 -11.47
C ARG A 610 -22.57 13.81 -11.06
N PRO A 611 -21.25 13.56 -10.99
CA PRO A 611 -20.30 14.63 -10.68
C PRO A 611 -20.41 15.80 -11.66
N GLY A 612 -20.94 16.93 -11.21
CA GLY A 612 -21.04 18.18 -11.98
C GLY A 612 -22.20 18.28 -12.96
N TYR A 613 -23.13 17.31 -13.00
CA TYR A 613 -24.32 17.38 -13.85
C TYR A 613 -25.42 16.44 -13.36
N ALA A 614 -26.66 16.63 -13.81
CA ALA A 614 -27.78 15.78 -13.42
C ALA A 614 -28.13 14.76 -14.50
N GLN A 615 -28.50 13.54 -14.12
CA GLN A 615 -29.12 12.55 -15.00
C GLN A 615 -30.63 12.58 -14.79
N ILE A 616 -31.41 12.72 -15.86
CA ILE A 616 -32.87 12.61 -15.86
C ILE A 616 -33.26 11.24 -16.42
N GLY A 617 -34.14 10.54 -15.71
CA GLY A 617 -34.48 9.14 -15.98
C GLY A 617 -33.55 8.19 -15.24
N TYR A 618 -34.09 7.02 -14.88
CA TYR A 618 -33.38 6.03 -14.05
C TYR A 618 -33.64 4.61 -14.52
N VAL A 619 -32.65 3.74 -14.31
CA VAL A 619 -32.77 2.29 -14.47
C VAL A 619 -32.16 1.66 -13.22
N GLU A 620 -32.94 0.85 -12.50
CA GLU A 620 -32.39 0.05 -11.41
C GLU A 620 -31.56 -1.11 -11.98
N THR A 621 -30.34 -1.24 -11.48
CA THR A 621 -29.35 -2.20 -11.99
C THR A 621 -28.79 -3.10 -10.91
N GLN A 622 -28.93 -2.73 -9.64
CA GLN A 622 -28.48 -3.55 -8.52
C GLN A 622 -29.38 -4.76 -8.36
N ALA A 623 -28.77 -5.93 -8.34
CA ALA A 623 -29.48 -7.20 -8.34
C ALA A 623 -30.56 -7.32 -9.45
N VAL A 624 -30.35 -6.71 -10.61
CA VAL A 624 -31.21 -6.85 -11.79
C VAL A 624 -30.36 -7.27 -12.99
N ALA A 625 -30.78 -8.30 -13.72
CA ALA A 625 -30.16 -8.70 -14.97
C ALA A 625 -30.40 -7.64 -16.06
N ARG A 626 -29.39 -7.36 -16.90
CA ARG A 626 -29.46 -6.29 -17.91
C ARG A 626 -30.61 -6.43 -18.90
N ASN A 627 -30.97 -7.65 -19.29
CA ASN A 627 -32.11 -7.91 -20.17
C ASN A 627 -33.48 -7.66 -19.51
N ALA A 628 -33.52 -7.48 -18.19
CA ALA A 628 -34.71 -7.17 -17.40
C ALA A 628 -34.77 -5.70 -16.94
N TYR A 629 -33.83 -4.87 -17.39
CA TYR A 629 -33.83 -3.44 -17.09
C TYR A 629 -35.13 -2.78 -17.53
N LYS A 630 -35.61 -1.86 -16.69
CA LYS A 630 -36.80 -1.07 -16.93
C LYS A 630 -36.44 0.40 -16.79
N ASN A 631 -36.80 1.17 -17.80
CA ASN A 631 -36.70 2.61 -17.74
C ASN A 631 -37.75 3.18 -16.78
N SER A 632 -37.33 4.08 -15.91
CA SER A 632 -38.17 4.94 -15.10
C SER A 632 -38.01 6.36 -15.63
N PRO A 633 -38.95 6.87 -16.45
CA PRO A 633 -38.91 8.24 -16.93
C PRO A 633 -38.83 9.21 -15.76
N GLY A 634 -38.03 10.27 -15.92
CA GLY A 634 -37.86 11.31 -14.92
C GLY A 634 -38.25 12.67 -15.45
N TYR A 635 -38.42 13.60 -14.51
CA TYR A 635 -38.58 15.02 -14.84
C TYR A 635 -37.87 15.90 -13.81
N LEU A 636 -37.37 17.04 -14.28
CA LEU A 636 -36.81 18.12 -13.47
C LEU A 636 -37.63 19.38 -13.70
N LEU A 637 -37.93 20.11 -12.63
CA LEU A 637 -38.72 21.34 -12.62
C LEU A 637 -37.95 22.44 -11.91
N THR A 638 -37.75 23.56 -12.60
CA THR A 638 -37.12 24.77 -12.04
C THR A 638 -38.01 25.43 -10.98
N PRO A 639 -37.45 26.27 -10.09
CA PRO A 639 -38.26 27.22 -9.33
C PRO A 639 -39.02 28.17 -10.26
N ALA A 640 -39.97 28.92 -9.69
CA ALA A 640 -40.62 30.01 -10.41
C ALA A 640 -39.58 31.07 -10.78
N LEU A 641 -39.56 31.52 -12.04
CA LEU A 641 -38.55 32.45 -12.56
C LEU A 641 -38.71 33.87 -12.01
N GLY A 642 -39.85 34.20 -11.40
CA GLY A 642 -40.07 35.45 -10.67
C GLY A 642 -40.13 36.71 -11.55
N THR A 643 -40.12 36.56 -12.87
CA THR A 643 -40.06 37.67 -13.83
C THR A 643 -41.02 37.43 -14.99
N ALA A 644 -41.70 38.49 -15.43
CA ALA A 644 -42.54 38.48 -16.62
C ALA A 644 -41.81 39.04 -17.85
N GLY A 645 -42.25 38.64 -19.05
CA GLY A 645 -41.70 39.08 -20.35
C GLY A 645 -41.23 37.92 -21.21
N ASP A 646 -40.61 38.24 -22.34
CA ASP A 646 -39.90 37.25 -23.15
C ASP A 646 -38.57 36.89 -22.46
N LEU A 647 -38.21 35.61 -22.44
CA LEU A 647 -37.01 35.07 -21.81
C LEU A 647 -36.26 34.16 -22.78
N ASN A 648 -34.95 34.04 -22.60
CA ASN A 648 -34.10 33.09 -23.30
C ASN A 648 -33.65 31.99 -22.33
N LEU A 649 -34.02 30.75 -22.63
CA LEU A 649 -33.53 29.56 -21.95
C LEU A 649 -32.36 28.98 -22.75
N SER A 650 -31.22 28.74 -22.10
CA SER A 650 -30.15 27.88 -22.61
C SER A 650 -29.82 26.77 -21.62
N PHE A 651 -29.38 25.63 -22.12
CA PHE A 651 -28.92 24.51 -21.29
C PHE A 651 -28.04 23.57 -22.11
N LYS A 652 -27.20 22.81 -21.44
CA LYS A 652 -26.44 21.71 -22.04
C LYS A 652 -27.18 20.40 -21.86
N ALA A 653 -27.22 19.56 -22.89
CA ALA A 653 -27.77 18.21 -22.77
C ALA A 653 -27.03 17.17 -23.61
N MET A 654 -27.08 15.92 -23.14
CA MET A 654 -26.53 14.71 -23.76
C MET A 654 -27.50 13.54 -23.53
N ALA A 655 -27.66 12.66 -24.52
CA ALA A 655 -28.45 11.43 -24.38
C ALA A 655 -27.61 10.29 -23.81
N TYR A 656 -28.23 9.42 -23.02
CA TYR A 656 -27.57 8.23 -22.49
C TYR A 656 -27.40 7.17 -23.59
N LYS A 657 -26.25 6.52 -23.59
CA LYS A 657 -25.98 5.32 -24.38
C LYS A 657 -25.12 4.33 -23.62
N THR A 658 -25.50 3.07 -23.62
CA THR A 658 -24.63 2.04 -23.05
C THR A 658 -23.41 1.83 -23.95
N PHE A 659 -22.21 2.16 -23.45
CA PHE A 659 -20.95 2.00 -24.20
C PHE A 659 -20.46 0.55 -24.23
N SER A 660 -20.83 -0.22 -23.21
CA SER A 660 -20.34 -1.58 -22.92
C SER A 660 -21.15 -2.65 -23.66
N ASP A 661 -21.41 -2.45 -24.95
CA ASP A 661 -22.17 -3.40 -25.77
C ASP A 661 -21.23 -4.37 -26.49
N ARG A 662 -21.50 -5.68 -26.37
CA ARG A 662 -20.70 -6.73 -27.03
C ARG A 662 -21.35 -7.18 -28.32
N PRO A 663 -20.65 -7.11 -29.46
CA PRO A 663 -21.15 -7.72 -30.69
C PRO A 663 -21.21 -9.24 -30.51
N LYS A 664 -22.43 -9.82 -30.61
CA LYS A 664 -22.75 -11.27 -30.52
C LYS A 664 -23.00 -11.85 -29.11
N GLY A 665 -23.56 -11.09 -28.17
CA GLY A 665 -24.19 -11.70 -26.97
C GLY A 665 -25.23 -12.76 -27.35
N LYS A 666 -25.40 -13.82 -26.54
CA LYS A 666 -26.41 -14.88 -26.79
C LYS A 666 -27.85 -14.31 -26.72
N ALA A 667 -28.85 -15.13 -27.08
CA ALA A 667 -30.25 -14.72 -27.23
C ALA A 667 -30.83 -14.04 -25.96
N GLY A 668 -31.38 -12.83 -26.13
CA GLY A 668 -31.96 -12.01 -25.06
C GLY A 668 -31.31 -10.62 -24.95
N GLU A 669 -31.19 -9.90 -26.08
CA GLU A 669 -30.52 -8.59 -26.12
C GLU A 669 -31.15 -7.59 -25.14
N PRO A 670 -30.34 -6.79 -24.43
CA PRO A 670 -30.87 -5.80 -23.53
C PRO A 670 -31.63 -4.73 -24.33
N ALA A 671 -32.78 -4.32 -23.82
CA ALA A 671 -33.67 -3.40 -24.53
C ALA A 671 -33.04 -2.00 -24.75
N ASP A 672 -32.03 -1.64 -23.95
CA ASP A 672 -31.28 -0.38 -24.06
C ASP A 672 -30.07 -0.45 -25.01
N LYS A 673 -29.85 -1.58 -25.70
CA LYS A 673 -28.68 -1.80 -26.58
C LYS A 673 -28.52 -0.74 -27.67
N LYS A 674 -29.64 -0.25 -28.21
CA LYS A 674 -29.64 0.76 -29.28
C LYS A 674 -29.35 2.18 -28.79
N GLY A 675 -29.17 2.35 -27.48
CA GLY A 675 -29.13 3.64 -26.81
C GLY A 675 -30.53 4.09 -26.38
N ASP A 676 -30.57 5.07 -25.50
CA ASP A 676 -31.79 5.72 -25.05
C ASP A 676 -32.24 6.77 -26.09
N LEU A 677 -33.44 7.32 -25.92
CA LEU A 677 -33.96 8.39 -26.77
C LEU A 677 -33.00 9.57 -26.85
N THR A 678 -32.79 10.07 -28.07
CA THR A 678 -32.00 11.28 -28.36
C THR A 678 -32.86 12.53 -28.44
N THR A 679 -34.03 12.48 -27.81
CA THR A 679 -35.03 13.56 -27.77
C THR A 679 -35.43 13.83 -26.33
N ILE A 680 -35.61 15.11 -26.00
CA ILE A 680 -36.15 15.55 -24.71
C ILE A 680 -37.33 16.48 -24.93
N VAL A 681 -38.14 16.65 -23.90
CA VAL A 681 -39.29 17.54 -23.88
C VAL A 681 -39.04 18.67 -22.89
N VAL A 682 -39.28 19.90 -23.35
CA VAL A 682 -39.26 21.11 -22.53
C VAL A 682 -40.68 21.66 -22.45
N GLU A 683 -41.20 21.79 -21.24
CA GLU A 683 -42.55 22.26 -20.93
C GLU A 683 -42.48 23.56 -20.11
N VAL A 684 -43.27 24.56 -20.49
CA VAL A 684 -43.46 25.79 -19.74
C VAL A 684 -44.77 25.70 -18.97
N THR A 685 -44.71 25.92 -17.66
CA THR A 685 -45.87 25.92 -16.77
C THR A 685 -45.95 27.23 -16.02
N GLY A 686 -47.14 27.62 -15.52
CA GLY A 686 -47.32 28.91 -14.84
C GLY A 686 -47.36 30.15 -15.75
N GLY A 687 -47.38 29.97 -17.08
CA GLY A 687 -47.57 31.01 -18.09
C GLY A 687 -46.39 31.14 -19.07
N GLY A 688 -46.68 31.60 -20.28
CA GLY A 688 -45.72 31.68 -21.40
C GLY A 688 -45.81 30.52 -22.39
N THR A 689 -45.15 30.66 -23.54
CA THR A 689 -45.11 29.65 -24.63
C THR A 689 -43.73 29.57 -25.27
N ILE A 690 -43.42 28.44 -25.92
CA ILE A 690 -42.27 28.25 -26.79
C ILE A 690 -42.83 28.01 -28.20
N GLY A 691 -42.58 28.95 -29.13
CA GLY A 691 -43.12 28.85 -30.49
C GLY A 691 -44.66 28.74 -30.53
N GLY A 692 -45.36 29.41 -29.60
CA GLY A 692 -46.83 29.38 -29.50
C GLY A 692 -47.43 28.16 -28.79
N ALA A 693 -46.62 27.20 -28.32
CA ALA A 693 -47.07 26.04 -27.54
C ALA A 693 -46.48 26.06 -26.11
N THR A 694 -47.12 25.39 -25.15
CA THR A 694 -46.55 25.26 -23.79
C THR A 694 -45.50 24.15 -23.68
N ARG A 695 -45.18 23.50 -24.81
CA ARG A 695 -44.37 22.29 -24.88
C ARG A 695 -43.64 22.24 -26.22
N THR A 696 -42.36 21.87 -26.20
CA THR A 696 -41.58 21.58 -27.41
C THR A 696 -40.68 20.37 -27.20
N THR A 697 -40.32 19.71 -28.30
CA THR A 697 -39.31 18.66 -28.33
C THR A 697 -37.98 19.24 -28.79
N VAL A 698 -36.90 18.85 -28.11
CA VAL A 698 -35.53 19.10 -28.55
C VAL A 698 -34.97 17.77 -29.03
N GLU A 699 -34.52 17.74 -30.29
CA GLU A 699 -34.08 16.53 -30.98
C GLU A 699 -32.56 16.47 -31.15
N ASN A 700 -32.05 15.30 -31.54
CA ASN A 700 -30.66 15.07 -31.93
C ASN A 700 -29.65 15.31 -30.81
N LEU A 701 -29.99 14.91 -29.58
CA LEU A 701 -29.03 14.86 -28.49
C LEU A 701 -27.86 13.95 -28.84
N SER A 702 -26.65 14.47 -28.67
CA SER A 702 -25.41 13.70 -28.80
C SER A 702 -25.32 12.64 -27.69
N THR A 703 -24.75 11.49 -28.00
CA THR A 703 -24.46 10.43 -27.03
C THR A 703 -22.99 10.41 -26.60
N THR A 704 -22.20 11.41 -27.01
CA THR A 704 -20.74 11.44 -26.79
C THR A 704 -20.20 12.77 -26.26
N ALA A 705 -20.96 13.85 -26.39
CA ALA A 705 -20.62 15.15 -25.80
C ALA A 705 -21.89 15.95 -25.42
N PHE A 706 -21.75 16.88 -24.47
CA PHE A 706 -22.79 17.86 -24.18
C PHE A 706 -22.89 18.87 -25.33
N ASN A 707 -24.10 19.13 -25.79
CA ASN A 707 -24.40 20.21 -26.74
C ASN A 707 -25.20 21.31 -26.05
N ASN A 708 -25.01 22.56 -26.47
CA ASN A 708 -25.80 23.69 -26.00
C ASN A 708 -27.09 23.82 -26.83
N TYR A 709 -28.22 24.00 -26.15
CA TYR A 709 -29.54 24.23 -26.73
C TYR A 709 -30.08 25.57 -26.27
N THR A 710 -30.90 26.21 -27.09
CA THR A 710 -31.52 27.49 -26.76
C THR A 710 -32.97 27.52 -27.21
N LEU A 711 -33.85 27.99 -26.34
CA LEU A 711 -35.29 28.14 -26.58
C LEU A 711 -35.75 29.52 -26.13
N LYS A 712 -36.63 30.14 -26.91
CA LYS A 712 -37.26 31.40 -26.55
C LYS A 712 -38.60 31.12 -25.85
N ILE A 713 -38.78 31.68 -24.66
CA ILE A 713 -40.04 31.64 -23.91
C ILE A 713 -40.71 32.99 -24.07
N GLU A 714 -41.89 33.00 -24.69
CA GLU A 714 -42.65 34.19 -25.01
C GLU A 714 -43.77 34.41 -24.01
N GLY A 715 -43.90 35.64 -23.50
CA GLY A 715 -44.95 35.99 -22.54
C GLY A 715 -44.87 35.25 -21.20
N ALA A 716 -43.67 35.01 -20.67
CA ALA A 716 -43.51 34.45 -19.33
C ALA A 716 -44.16 35.35 -18.27
N THR A 717 -44.58 34.76 -17.16
CA THR A 717 -45.10 35.43 -15.97
C THR A 717 -44.17 35.18 -14.78
N ALA A 718 -44.38 35.88 -13.67
CA ALA A 718 -43.63 35.64 -12.44
C ALA A 718 -43.76 34.20 -11.90
N SER A 719 -44.82 33.48 -12.27
CA SER A 719 -45.05 32.09 -11.88
C SER A 719 -44.52 31.08 -12.88
N THR A 720 -43.91 31.52 -14.00
CA THR A 720 -43.37 30.63 -15.02
C THR A 720 -42.31 29.71 -14.45
N ARG A 721 -42.39 28.42 -14.80
CA ARG A 721 -41.42 27.36 -14.49
C ARG A 721 -41.13 26.56 -15.75
N ILE A 722 -39.95 25.96 -15.80
CA ILE A 722 -39.48 25.15 -16.91
C ILE A 722 -39.37 23.71 -16.41
N LYS A 723 -40.03 22.79 -17.10
CA LYS A 723 -39.97 21.36 -16.85
C LYS A 723 -39.22 20.66 -17.98
N PHE A 724 -38.24 19.86 -17.61
CA PHE A 724 -37.46 19.00 -18.49
C PHE A 724 -37.88 17.55 -18.27
N THR A 725 -38.23 16.83 -19.32
CA THR A 725 -38.71 15.43 -19.24
C THR A 725 -38.45 14.69 -20.55
N SER A 726 -38.86 13.43 -20.63
CA SER A 726 -38.86 12.63 -21.86
C SER A 726 -40.24 12.03 -22.13
N ASP A 727 -40.58 11.81 -23.40
CA ASP A 727 -41.80 11.11 -23.85
C ASP A 727 -41.49 9.68 -24.30
N ALA A 728 -40.94 8.87 -23.41
CA ALA A 728 -40.68 7.47 -23.73
C ALA A 728 -41.98 6.67 -23.86
N ALA A 729 -42.14 5.97 -24.98
CA ALA A 729 -43.16 4.93 -25.08
C ALA A 729 -42.82 3.73 -24.20
N SER A 730 -43.81 2.87 -23.95
CA SER A 730 -43.60 1.64 -23.19
C SER A 730 -42.50 0.77 -23.84
N GLY A 731 -41.44 0.48 -23.09
CA GLY A 731 -40.28 -0.30 -23.57
C GLY A 731 -39.13 0.54 -24.11
N GLU A 732 -39.31 1.86 -24.27
CA GLU A 732 -38.23 2.77 -24.63
C GLU A 732 -37.47 3.27 -23.39
N PHE A 733 -36.16 3.47 -23.58
CA PHE A 733 -35.27 4.00 -22.56
C PHE A 733 -35.03 5.49 -22.84
N SER A 734 -35.00 6.31 -21.80
CA SER A 734 -34.95 7.77 -21.94
C SER A 734 -34.17 8.45 -20.84
N ARG A 735 -33.06 7.85 -20.43
CA ARG A 735 -32.06 8.50 -19.60
C ARG A 735 -31.29 9.51 -20.43
N TRP A 736 -30.98 10.65 -19.83
CA TRP A 736 -30.17 11.70 -20.45
C TRP A 736 -29.57 12.58 -19.37
N PHE A 737 -28.66 13.47 -19.76
CA PHE A 737 -27.93 14.33 -18.86
C PHE A 737 -28.20 15.79 -19.18
N ILE A 738 -28.31 16.61 -18.13
CA ILE A 738 -28.51 18.05 -18.23
C ILE A 738 -27.48 18.79 -17.39
N ASP A 739 -27.03 19.91 -17.92
CA ASP A 739 -26.09 20.81 -17.26
C ASP A 739 -26.35 22.28 -17.66
N ASP A 740 -25.81 23.24 -16.91
CA ASP A 740 -25.79 24.68 -17.22
C ASP A 740 -27.16 25.28 -17.62
N ILE A 741 -28.21 25.01 -16.84
CA ILE A 741 -29.52 25.63 -17.09
C ILE A 741 -29.39 27.13 -16.82
N CYS A 742 -29.57 27.97 -17.83
CA CYS A 742 -29.49 29.41 -17.73
C CYS A 742 -30.74 30.07 -18.33
N VAL A 743 -31.31 31.01 -17.59
CA VAL A 743 -32.43 31.83 -18.07
C VAL A 743 -32.05 33.30 -18.02
N THR A 744 -32.19 33.99 -19.14
CA THR A 744 -31.95 35.43 -19.29
C THR A 744 -33.19 36.12 -19.85
N LYS A 745 -33.23 37.46 -19.79
CA LYS A 745 -34.24 38.25 -20.50
C LYS A 745 -33.95 38.32 -22.00
#